data_AF-A0A6L4WWG4-F1
#
_entry.id   AF-A0A6L4WWG4-F1
#
_cell.length_a   1.000
_cell.length_b   1.000
_cell.length_c   1.000
_cell.angle_alpha   90.00
_cell.angle_beta   90.00
_cell.angle_gamma   90.00
#
_symmetry.space_group_name_H-M   'P 1'
#
loop_
_entity.id
_entity.type
_entity.pdbx_description
1 polymer ?
#
loop_
_entity_poly.entity_id
_entity_poly.type
_entity_poly.pdbx_seq_one_letter_code
_entity_poly.pdbx_strand_id
1 'polypeptide(L)'
;MKNEQELINSSIKLAEKWQNRATQLVSDWDREFYVKMNKMLEHPKDKALLIELMDQCFRCESNARIANQIIFLLQKHGMAHFFTTKDKTLLWLFENFGKYLPNLSVPLFVDQIREDTKTVVIKGEEEPFNKHLTMRRKEGTRVNLNLIGEVVLGEEEASERMEKYLKALSNPNIDYISIKISTIFSQISALDFDHTVEVLVEKLTQIYAQAVKYPYIAPNGTKSNKFINLDMEEYRDLDITVAVFKKTLEKPEFKDFYAGIVLQAYLPDSFNVQKDLCDWAKKRVENGGAPIKFRLVKGANMEMEETEASQKHWEMVTYTEKLDTDSNYKRMARYALQKENAPYMHIGTASHNLFELAYATQLANDNNVGEYHSLEMLEGMSESARLAIKEISKEVVLYAPTAAKEQFTNAIAYLVRRLDENTGPNNFIRYSFGLTVGSKNWNMQKELFIKSFEAEKTSFVGAKRTQNRLDEKWDEFEKSSFDTNSYKAEADTDFVLPKNHEWARNIVKKWKHSSDTIHTIAPVVVGGEDLIGERKIYDAIDKSQFEDNVLAGRFALANEEDIKRAVEVAKEDVDGWRDLTHSQRHYILKDVAIKFRERRDDLIGIAGAEVGKVFTETDVEVSEAIDFVEFYSHAVRHFESYENLELKGKGVGVVVPPWNFPIAIPVGGVASTLAAGNTVIIKPASVAALCAYEMCKCFWDAGVSKNTLQFLPCPGALAGEHLIPNKDIDFLILTGGEDTAATMMETRNDLFLSAETGGKDATIVTNMADREQAVKNVCQSAFGNSGQKCSATSLLVLEDEVYNDKGFKKALIDTATSMNVGSIWDFKNRIGTLANKVGGNLEKALNQLEGNETWAVEPSYENNNPYMLKPSIKWGVEEGSFIHMNELFGPVLAVMRASDLEHAVKIVNDTGYGLTSGIESLDEREVTYWKENLKAGNLYVNRGTTGAIVLRQPFGGMGKSAIGAGRKAGFYNYITQFVDINEKTSPKTAKKYNTELTQFIENCKNTQNEKQDFEKLEIALQSYYENFENEFSKEKDYANVRGEDNHFKYIPLDNVLIRVSSDDTIFETVSRIIAARVSGVHFKVSIENNELVKSFLENAKELFTSRDSLISQTEKEMIKTLSKYDRVIYSDISKVSALVFKEASKSLTFIVRQTPMMEGRLELLNYFIEQSISHSYHRYGNIGARGIN
;
A
#
# COMPACT_ATOMS: atom_id res chain seq x y z
N MET A 1 31.99 2.05 -41.08
CA MET A 1 32.20 2.33 -39.65
C MET A 1 33.69 2.46 -39.44
N LYS A 2 34.20 3.65 -39.09
CA LYS A 2 35.55 3.79 -38.53
C LYS A 2 35.66 2.84 -37.33
N ASN A 3 36.85 2.30 -37.09
CA ASN A 3 37.12 1.28 -36.07
C ASN A 3 36.48 1.70 -34.74
N GLU A 4 35.52 0.93 -34.19
CA GLU A 4 34.82 1.27 -32.92
C GLU A 4 35.83 1.58 -31.80
N GLN A 5 36.97 0.88 -31.83
CA GLN A 5 38.09 1.12 -30.94
C GLN A 5 38.71 2.52 -31.08
N GLU A 6 38.76 3.09 -32.27
CA GLU A 6 39.22 4.48 -32.49
C GLU A 6 38.26 5.49 -31.89
N LEU A 7 36.95 5.28 -32.04
CA LEU A 7 35.93 6.10 -31.39
C LEU A 7 36.07 6.02 -29.87
N ILE A 8 36.12 4.81 -29.30
CA ILE A 8 36.33 4.61 -27.85
C ILE A 8 37.59 5.34 -27.37
N ASN A 9 38.72 5.14 -28.05
CA ASN A 9 40.00 5.74 -27.66
C ASN A 9 39.97 7.28 -27.77
N SER A 10 39.33 7.84 -28.80
CA SER A 10 39.21 9.29 -28.96
C SER A 10 38.25 9.92 -27.95
N SER A 11 37.15 9.24 -27.60
CA SER A 11 36.25 9.65 -26.52
C SER A 11 36.96 9.69 -25.17
N ILE A 12 37.75 8.66 -24.84
CA ILE A 12 38.56 8.64 -23.61
C ILE A 12 39.53 9.82 -23.59
N LYS A 13 40.26 10.08 -24.68
CA LYS A 13 41.19 11.21 -24.77
C LYS A 13 40.48 12.56 -24.61
N LEU A 14 39.27 12.71 -25.16
CA LEU A 14 38.48 13.93 -25.00
C LEU A 14 38.02 14.11 -23.54
N ALA A 15 37.55 13.04 -22.89
CA ALA A 15 37.21 13.05 -21.47
C ALA A 15 38.43 13.41 -20.59
N GLU A 16 39.61 12.87 -20.90
CA GLU A 16 40.87 13.23 -20.21
C GLU A 16 41.19 14.72 -20.35
N LYS A 17 41.03 15.29 -21.56
CA LYS A 17 41.23 16.73 -21.81
C LYS A 17 40.25 17.59 -20.99
N TRP A 18 38.96 17.24 -21.01
CA TRP A 18 37.95 17.94 -20.23
C TRP A 18 38.25 17.86 -18.74
N GLN A 19 38.56 16.67 -18.20
CA GLN A 19 38.85 16.51 -16.79
C GLN A 19 40.11 17.27 -16.35
N ASN A 20 41.20 17.19 -17.12
CA ASN A 20 42.42 17.94 -16.81
C ASN A 20 42.18 19.45 -16.79
N ARG A 21 41.39 19.97 -17.73
CA ARG A 21 41.02 21.38 -17.76
C ARG A 21 40.07 21.74 -16.62
N ALA A 22 39.10 20.88 -16.31
CA ALA A 22 38.22 21.06 -15.16
C ALA A 22 39.02 21.17 -13.86
N THR A 23 40.02 20.31 -13.64
CA THR A 23 40.93 20.36 -12.48
C THR A 23 41.65 21.71 -12.36
N GLN A 24 42.01 22.36 -13.47
CA GLN A 24 42.62 23.69 -13.46
C GLN A 24 41.62 24.82 -13.14
N LEU A 25 40.34 24.62 -13.47
CA LEU A 25 39.27 25.61 -13.31
C LEU A 25 38.53 25.50 -11.97
N VAL A 26 38.88 24.53 -11.11
CA VAL A 26 38.28 24.36 -9.77
C VAL A 26 38.57 25.59 -8.92
N SER A 27 37.51 26.25 -8.44
CA SER A 27 37.61 27.39 -7.51
C SER A 27 37.98 26.94 -6.08
N ASP A 28 38.42 27.85 -5.23
CA ASP A 28 38.69 27.53 -3.81
C ASP A 28 37.44 27.05 -3.08
N TRP A 29 36.28 27.62 -3.42
CA TRP A 29 35.00 27.17 -2.90
C TRP A 29 34.66 25.73 -3.34
N ASP A 30 34.87 25.39 -4.62
CA ASP A 30 34.63 24.03 -5.13
C ASP A 30 35.49 23.00 -4.40
N ARG A 31 36.74 23.35 -4.04
CA ARG A 31 37.62 22.46 -3.28
C ARG A 31 37.06 22.14 -1.89
N GLU A 32 36.57 23.14 -1.17
CA GLU A 32 35.94 22.94 0.13
C GLU A 32 34.66 22.10 0.02
N PHE A 33 33.83 22.37 -0.99
CA PHE A 33 32.64 21.59 -1.28
C PHE A 33 32.96 20.13 -1.61
N TYR A 34 33.98 19.87 -2.43
CA TYR A 34 34.41 18.51 -2.77
C TYR A 34 34.87 17.72 -1.54
N VAL A 35 35.60 18.36 -0.62
CA VAL A 35 36.03 17.72 0.62
C VAL A 35 34.83 17.34 1.50
N LYS A 36 33.82 18.22 1.63
CA LYS A 36 32.59 17.92 2.37
C LYS A 36 31.83 16.75 1.73
N MET A 37 31.61 16.80 0.43
CA MET A 37 30.89 15.77 -0.32
C MET A 37 31.59 14.42 -0.27
N ASN A 38 32.92 14.37 -0.47
CA ASN A 38 33.66 13.11 -0.40
C ASN A 38 33.55 12.44 0.98
N LYS A 39 33.67 13.21 2.07
CA LYS A 39 33.46 12.67 3.44
C LYS A 39 32.06 12.10 3.63
N MET A 40 31.03 12.82 3.17
CA MET A 40 29.64 12.35 3.26
C MET A 40 29.44 11.04 2.46
N LEU A 41 30.06 10.93 1.28
CA LEU A 41 29.91 9.76 0.40
C LEU A 41 30.70 8.54 0.89
N GLU A 42 31.82 8.74 1.56
CA GLU A 42 32.63 7.69 2.19
C GLU A 42 31.92 7.06 3.42
N HIS A 43 30.99 7.78 4.04
CA HIS A 43 30.25 7.34 5.23
C HIS A 43 28.73 7.27 4.98
N PRO A 44 28.17 6.13 4.55
CA PRO A 44 26.74 6.00 4.21
C PRO A 44 25.75 6.47 5.30
N LYS A 45 26.12 6.33 6.58
CA LYS A 45 25.31 6.83 7.71
C LYS A 45 25.20 8.36 7.75
N ASP A 46 26.24 9.07 7.35
CA ASP A 46 26.23 10.54 7.27
C ASP A 46 25.20 11.04 6.25
N LYS A 47 25.05 10.31 5.13
CA LYS A 47 24.04 10.59 4.10
C LYS A 47 22.63 10.35 4.63
N ALA A 48 22.40 9.25 5.37
CA ALA A 48 21.09 8.98 5.98
C ALA A 48 20.70 10.09 6.97
N LEU A 49 21.63 10.53 7.84
CA LEU A 49 21.40 11.66 8.75
C LEU A 49 21.03 12.94 7.99
N LEU A 50 21.76 13.30 6.93
CA LEU A 50 21.47 14.50 6.17
C LEU A 50 20.07 14.44 5.55
N ILE A 51 19.69 13.30 4.98
CA ILE A 51 18.36 13.08 4.40
C ILE A 51 17.28 13.21 5.47
N GLU A 52 17.44 12.56 6.63
CA GLU A 52 16.47 12.63 7.73
C GLU A 52 16.37 14.07 8.30
N LEU A 53 17.48 14.77 8.49
CA LEU A 53 17.48 16.17 8.93
C LEU A 53 16.76 17.08 7.94
N MET A 54 17.04 16.91 6.65
CA MET A 54 16.44 17.69 5.58
C MET A 54 14.95 17.40 5.43
N ASP A 55 14.52 16.15 5.55
CA ASP A 55 13.12 15.76 5.35
C ASP A 55 12.25 16.02 6.59
N GLN A 56 12.78 15.83 7.80
CA GLN A 56 11.98 15.87 9.03
C GLN A 56 12.00 17.23 9.73
N CYS A 57 13.15 17.92 9.78
CA CYS A 57 13.29 19.13 10.61
C CYS A 57 12.55 20.36 10.07
N PHE A 58 11.94 20.26 8.90
CA PHE A 58 11.22 21.36 8.25
C PHE A 58 9.70 21.11 8.13
N ARG A 59 9.17 20.09 8.81
CA ARG A 59 7.74 19.71 8.74
C ARG A 59 6.84 20.44 9.74
N CYS A 60 7.43 20.88 10.86
CA CYS A 60 6.74 21.56 11.94
C CYS A 60 7.12 23.05 11.96
N GLU A 61 6.20 23.93 12.36
CA GLU A 61 6.46 25.37 12.54
C GLU A 61 7.05 25.71 13.92
N SER A 62 6.82 24.84 14.92
CA SER A 62 7.34 25.03 16.27
C SER A 62 8.86 24.85 16.33
N ASN A 63 9.59 25.95 16.51
CA ASN A 63 11.05 25.91 16.73
C ASN A 63 11.46 24.96 17.87
N ALA A 64 10.64 24.83 18.91
CA ALA A 64 10.93 23.91 20.02
C ALA A 64 10.85 22.45 19.57
N ARG A 65 9.83 22.10 18.78
CA ARG A 65 9.65 20.76 18.22
C ARG A 65 10.75 20.43 17.21
N ILE A 66 11.08 21.38 16.31
CA ILE A 66 12.20 21.26 15.37
C ILE A 66 13.51 20.99 16.11
N ALA A 67 13.83 21.79 17.14
CA ALA A 67 15.06 21.61 17.92
C ALA A 67 15.12 20.23 18.60
N ASN A 68 13.98 19.77 19.14
CA ASN A 68 13.87 18.44 19.71
C ASN A 68 14.15 17.33 18.67
N GLN A 69 13.63 17.46 17.45
CA GLN A 69 13.89 16.50 16.38
C GLN A 69 15.35 16.52 15.91
N ILE A 70 15.95 17.71 15.74
CA ILE A 70 17.37 17.83 15.39
C ILE A 70 18.24 17.09 16.40
N ILE A 71 18.02 17.32 17.70
CA ILE A 71 18.79 16.67 18.77
C ILE A 71 18.61 15.16 18.74
N PHE A 72 17.38 14.69 18.54
CA PHE A 72 17.09 13.26 18.43
C PHE A 72 17.86 12.60 17.28
N LEU A 73 17.82 13.20 16.09
CA LEU A 73 18.53 12.69 14.91
C LEU A 73 20.06 12.71 15.10
N LEU A 74 20.60 13.77 15.72
CA LEU A 74 22.03 13.86 16.06
C LEU A 74 22.44 12.81 17.10
N GLN A 75 21.59 12.49 18.08
CA GLN A 75 21.84 11.42 19.05
C GLN A 75 21.77 10.03 18.41
N LYS A 76 20.81 9.81 17.50
CA LYS A 76 20.59 8.54 16.79
C LYS A 76 21.77 8.19 15.87
N HIS A 77 22.25 9.16 15.08
CA HIS A 77 23.29 8.92 14.07
C HIS A 77 24.71 9.34 14.50
N GLY A 78 24.82 10.19 15.54
CA GLY A 78 26.06 10.84 15.94
C GLY A 78 26.40 12.07 15.10
N MET A 79 27.46 12.81 15.49
CA MET A 79 27.96 13.93 14.68
C MET A 79 28.61 13.41 13.39
N ALA A 80 28.01 13.72 12.23
CA ALA A 80 28.54 13.32 10.93
C ALA A 80 29.96 13.85 10.66
N HIS A 81 30.69 13.12 9.82
CA HIS A 81 32.09 13.36 9.50
C HIS A 81 32.28 14.51 8.51
N PHE A 82 31.28 14.81 7.68
CA PHE A 82 31.31 15.93 6.73
C PHE A 82 31.20 17.30 7.38
N PHE A 83 30.70 17.40 8.62
CA PHE A 83 30.65 18.66 9.36
C PHE A 83 32.06 19.20 9.63
N THR A 84 32.27 20.50 9.35
CA THR A 84 33.53 21.18 9.67
C THR A 84 33.70 21.35 11.18
N THR A 85 34.91 21.70 11.64
CA THR A 85 35.13 22.01 13.07
C THR A 85 34.23 23.15 13.56
N LYS A 86 33.91 24.11 12.68
CA LYS A 86 32.95 25.17 12.96
C LYS A 86 31.54 24.60 13.11
N ASP A 87 31.11 23.76 12.18
CA ASP A 87 29.77 23.13 12.20
C ASP A 87 29.61 22.24 13.44
N LYS A 88 30.62 21.44 13.79
CA LYS A 88 30.63 20.61 15.00
C LYS A 88 30.55 21.45 16.28
N THR A 89 31.27 22.57 16.33
CA THR A 89 31.17 23.51 17.47
C THR A 89 29.77 24.11 17.56
N LEU A 90 29.18 24.50 16.44
CA LEU A 90 27.83 25.06 16.38
C LEU A 90 26.76 24.03 16.78
N LEU A 91 26.87 22.80 16.29
CA LEU A 91 25.99 21.69 16.68
C LEU A 91 26.14 21.33 18.16
N TRP A 92 27.37 21.31 18.68
CA TRP A 92 27.61 21.12 20.10
C TRP A 92 26.98 22.24 20.94
N LEU A 93 27.14 23.50 20.53
CA LEU A 93 26.47 24.64 21.17
C LEU A 93 24.95 24.50 21.06
N PHE A 94 24.43 24.01 19.93
CA PHE A 94 23.00 23.79 19.72
C PHE A 94 22.44 22.72 20.68
N GLU A 95 23.10 21.56 20.79
CA GLU A 95 22.70 20.47 21.69
C GLU A 95 22.75 20.84 23.18
N ASN A 96 23.74 21.64 23.58
CA ASN A 96 23.97 21.98 24.98
C ASN A 96 23.26 23.25 25.44
N PHE A 97 23.15 24.26 24.56
CA PHE A 97 22.60 25.58 24.89
C PHE A 97 21.44 25.98 23.96
N GLY A 98 21.55 25.71 22.67
CA GLY A 98 20.56 26.12 21.66
C GLY A 98 19.16 25.54 21.89
N LYS A 99 19.05 24.36 22.52
CA LYS A 99 17.77 23.76 22.93
C LYS A 99 16.95 24.60 23.89
N TYR A 100 17.59 25.45 24.70
CA TYR A 100 16.92 26.33 25.64
C TYR A 100 16.51 27.68 25.02
N LEU A 101 16.97 27.97 23.79
CA LEU A 101 16.64 29.18 23.04
C LEU A 101 16.25 28.85 21.57
N PRO A 102 15.23 27.99 21.34
CA PRO A 102 14.88 27.48 20.01
C PRO A 102 14.51 28.59 19.01
N ASN A 103 13.89 29.68 19.48
CA ASN A 103 13.49 30.82 18.64
C ASN A 103 14.67 31.62 18.07
N LEU A 104 15.89 31.41 18.58
CA LEU A 104 17.11 31.97 18.03
C LEU A 104 17.91 30.91 17.26
N SER A 105 18.03 29.70 17.82
CA SER A 105 18.93 28.67 17.31
C SER A 105 18.42 27.99 16.03
N VAL A 106 17.11 27.75 15.91
CA VAL A 106 16.52 27.09 14.72
C VAL A 106 16.56 27.97 13.47
N PRO A 107 16.14 29.26 13.50
CA PRO A 107 16.25 30.13 12.32
C PRO A 107 17.69 30.23 11.78
N LEU A 108 18.68 30.33 12.67
CA LEU A 108 20.10 30.36 12.29
C LEU A 108 20.54 29.06 11.60
N PHE A 109 20.07 27.91 12.08
CA PHE A 109 20.34 26.61 11.47
C PHE A 109 19.69 26.48 10.08
N VAL A 110 18.42 26.88 9.95
CA VAL A 110 17.68 26.88 8.69
C VAL A 110 18.33 27.77 7.64
N ASP A 111 18.70 29.00 8.02
CA ASP A 111 19.34 29.95 7.11
C ASP A 111 20.71 29.42 6.63
N GLN A 112 21.47 28.73 7.49
CA GLN A 112 22.71 28.09 7.10
C GLN A 112 22.48 26.97 6.07
N ILE A 113 21.48 26.11 6.24
CA ILE A 113 21.13 25.06 5.27
C ILE A 113 20.71 25.67 3.91
N ARG A 114 19.92 26.75 3.93
CA ARG A 114 19.52 27.46 2.71
C ARG A 114 20.72 28.05 1.98
N GLU A 115 21.67 28.60 2.73
CA GLU A 115 22.88 29.19 2.16
C GLU A 115 23.81 28.12 1.56
N ASP A 116 23.90 26.94 2.19
CA ASP A 116 24.70 25.82 1.70
C ASP A 116 24.07 25.13 0.46
N THR A 117 22.75 25.23 0.26
CA THR A 117 22.01 24.61 -0.87
C THR A 117 21.75 25.55 -2.06
N LYS A 118 22.02 26.85 -1.92
CA LYS A 118 21.71 27.90 -2.91
C LYS A 118 22.33 27.71 -4.31
N THR A 119 23.39 26.91 -4.41
CA THR A 119 24.09 26.65 -5.67
C THR A 119 23.37 25.60 -6.52
N VAL A 120 22.61 24.70 -5.88
CA VAL A 120 21.90 23.60 -6.55
C VAL A 120 20.45 23.98 -6.86
N VAL A 121 19.80 24.77 -6.00
CA VAL A 121 18.43 25.29 -6.22
C VAL A 121 18.46 26.80 -6.35
N ILE A 122 18.00 27.30 -7.50
CA ILE A 122 17.90 28.74 -7.74
C ILE A 122 16.76 29.33 -6.93
N LYS A 123 17.07 30.40 -6.19
CA LYS A 123 16.10 31.28 -5.51
C LYS A 123 14.99 31.71 -6.48
N GLY A 124 13.75 31.31 -6.19
CA GLY A 124 12.58 31.55 -7.04
C GLY A 124 12.00 32.97 -6.93
N GLU A 125 12.49 33.80 -6.02
CA GLU A 125 12.07 35.19 -5.90
C GLU A 125 12.50 35.99 -7.15
N GLU A 126 11.63 36.89 -7.62
CA GLU A 126 11.72 37.47 -8.96
C GLU A 126 13.06 38.18 -9.27
N GLU A 127 13.57 39.00 -8.34
CA GLU A 127 14.85 39.70 -8.52
C GLU A 127 16.08 38.76 -8.58
N PRO A 128 16.36 37.92 -7.56
CA PRO A 128 17.51 37.02 -7.60
C PRO A 128 17.41 36.01 -8.75
N PHE A 129 16.21 35.54 -9.07
CA PHE A 129 15.95 34.65 -10.20
C PHE A 129 16.35 35.30 -11.53
N ASN A 130 15.83 36.49 -11.84
CA ASN A 130 16.15 37.19 -13.08
C ASN A 130 17.63 37.62 -13.16
N LYS A 131 18.23 37.97 -12.02
CA LYS A 131 19.67 38.27 -11.93
C LYS A 131 20.50 37.06 -12.32
N HIS A 132 20.14 35.87 -11.83
CA HIS A 132 20.81 34.62 -12.19
C HIS A 132 20.66 34.30 -13.69
N LEU A 133 19.44 34.39 -14.24
CA LEU A 133 19.22 34.15 -15.68
C LEU A 133 20.00 35.12 -16.57
N THR A 134 20.03 36.40 -16.20
CA THR A 134 20.79 37.43 -16.92
C THR A 134 22.29 37.16 -16.86
N MET A 135 22.81 36.69 -15.72
CA MET A 135 24.20 36.27 -15.56
C MET A 135 24.53 35.12 -16.52
N ARG A 136 23.75 34.03 -16.50
CA ARG A 136 23.95 32.87 -17.39
C ARG A 136 23.84 33.25 -18.86
N ARG A 137 22.91 34.14 -19.21
CA ARG A 137 22.79 34.70 -20.57
C ARG A 137 24.04 35.46 -21.00
N LYS A 138 24.64 36.30 -20.14
CA LYS A 138 25.90 37.01 -20.43
C LYS A 138 27.06 36.06 -20.63
N GLU A 139 27.05 34.92 -19.95
CA GLU A 139 28.01 33.85 -20.18
C GLU A 139 27.75 33.09 -21.48
N GLY A 140 26.64 33.29 -22.20
CA GLY A 140 26.28 32.45 -23.34
C GLY A 140 25.89 31.03 -22.92
N THR A 141 25.31 30.87 -21.73
CA THR A 141 24.83 29.59 -21.21
C THR A 141 23.31 29.59 -21.19
N ARG A 142 22.69 28.60 -21.84
CA ARG A 142 21.23 28.40 -21.82
C ARG A 142 20.82 27.65 -20.54
N VAL A 143 19.66 27.98 -20.00
CA VAL A 143 19.17 27.41 -18.75
C VAL A 143 17.80 26.77 -18.99
N ASN A 144 17.74 25.46 -18.86
CA ASN A 144 16.48 24.74 -18.79
C ASN A 144 15.93 24.81 -17.36
N LEU A 145 14.80 25.49 -17.21
CA LEU A 145 14.17 25.67 -15.91
C LEU A 145 13.20 24.53 -15.57
N ASN A 146 13.32 24.02 -14.36
CA ASN A 146 12.32 23.18 -13.72
C ASN A 146 11.73 23.92 -12.53
N LEU A 147 10.46 24.34 -12.64
CA LEU A 147 9.75 24.95 -11.52
C LEU A 147 9.40 23.85 -10.52
N ILE A 148 10.15 23.79 -9.41
CA ILE A 148 9.86 22.80 -8.38
C ILE A 148 8.52 23.14 -7.74
N GLY A 149 7.68 22.13 -7.65
CA GLY A 149 6.55 22.11 -6.75
C GLY A 149 6.23 20.65 -6.42
N GLU A 150 5.30 20.47 -5.49
CA GLU A 150 4.83 19.15 -5.08
C GLU A 150 4.12 18.42 -6.22
N VAL A 151 3.86 17.13 -5.97
CA VAL A 151 2.90 16.35 -6.76
C VAL A 151 1.55 17.01 -6.61
N VAL A 152 0.91 17.27 -7.73
CA VAL A 152 -0.39 17.92 -7.75
C VAL A 152 -1.46 16.90 -7.38
N LEU A 153 -2.15 17.12 -6.26
CA LEU A 153 -3.14 16.18 -5.73
C LEU A 153 -4.57 16.49 -6.19
N GLY A 154 -4.85 17.75 -6.53
CA GLY A 154 -6.16 18.21 -7.02
C GLY A 154 -6.06 19.14 -8.24
N GLU A 155 -7.19 19.38 -8.89
CA GLU A 155 -7.27 20.17 -10.12
C GLU A 155 -7.19 21.68 -9.86
N GLU A 156 -7.51 22.17 -8.65
CA GLU A 156 -7.25 23.57 -8.30
C GLU A 156 -5.74 23.82 -8.27
N GLU A 157 -4.97 22.98 -7.57
CA GLU A 157 -3.51 23.08 -7.56
C GLU A 157 -2.90 22.88 -8.96
N ALA A 158 -3.46 21.98 -9.77
CA ALA A 158 -3.05 21.77 -11.16
C ALA A 158 -3.21 23.07 -11.97
N SER A 159 -4.32 23.77 -11.76
CA SER A 159 -4.64 25.04 -12.42
C SER A 159 -3.70 26.15 -11.96
N GLU A 160 -3.40 26.24 -10.65
CA GLU A 160 -2.39 27.18 -10.14
C GLU A 160 -1.00 26.90 -10.73
N ARG A 161 -0.63 25.63 -10.89
CA ARG A 161 0.65 25.25 -11.51
C ARG A 161 0.68 25.63 -12.98
N MET A 162 -0.43 25.43 -13.68
CA MET A 162 -0.61 25.86 -15.06
C MET A 162 -0.41 27.38 -15.19
N GLU A 163 -1.02 28.19 -14.32
CA GLU A 163 -0.82 29.63 -14.29
C GLU A 163 0.64 30.03 -14.03
N LYS A 164 1.34 29.34 -13.12
CA LYS A 164 2.77 29.55 -12.86
C LYS A 164 3.60 29.30 -14.13
N TYR A 165 3.32 28.24 -14.89
CA TYR A 165 3.98 27.99 -16.17
C TYR A 165 3.69 29.08 -17.20
N LEU A 166 2.43 29.49 -17.35
CA LEU A 166 2.03 30.53 -18.29
C LEU A 166 2.68 31.89 -17.96
N LYS A 167 2.78 32.23 -16.66
CA LYS A 167 3.48 33.42 -16.17
C LYS A 167 4.98 33.33 -16.43
N ALA A 168 5.62 32.19 -16.13
CA ALA A 168 7.04 31.99 -16.41
C ALA A 168 7.35 32.15 -17.91
N LEU A 169 6.50 31.60 -18.79
CA LEU A 169 6.66 31.75 -20.24
C LEU A 169 6.54 33.21 -20.72
N SER A 170 5.88 34.10 -19.97
CA SER A 170 5.87 35.53 -20.32
C SER A 170 7.20 36.26 -19.99
N ASN A 171 8.06 35.69 -19.13
CA ASN A 171 9.31 36.33 -18.72
C ASN A 171 10.35 36.32 -19.86
N PRO A 172 10.85 37.47 -20.35
CA PRO A 172 11.76 37.53 -21.50
C PRO A 172 13.13 36.88 -21.28
N ASN A 173 13.51 36.61 -20.03
CA ASN A 173 14.80 36.00 -19.68
C ASN A 173 14.78 34.47 -19.76
N ILE A 174 13.60 33.86 -19.86
CA ILE A 174 13.44 32.40 -19.96
C ILE A 174 13.47 31.97 -21.42
N ASP A 175 14.28 30.99 -21.78
CA ASP A 175 14.33 30.43 -23.14
C ASP A 175 13.84 28.97 -23.20
N TYR A 176 13.98 28.23 -22.11
CA TYR A 176 13.75 26.79 -22.02
C TYR A 176 13.09 26.45 -20.67
N ILE A 177 11.97 25.74 -20.70
CA ILE A 177 11.34 25.16 -19.50
C ILE A 177 11.07 23.65 -19.68
N SER A 178 11.17 22.89 -18.59
CA SER A 178 10.72 21.50 -18.52
C SER A 178 9.45 21.38 -17.68
N ILE A 179 8.50 20.57 -18.17
CA ILE A 179 7.16 20.37 -17.60
C ILE A 179 6.89 18.87 -17.53
N LYS A 180 6.14 18.44 -16.53
CA LYS A 180 5.68 17.05 -16.40
C LYS A 180 4.18 17.00 -16.56
N ILE A 181 3.64 15.90 -17.10
CA ILE A 181 2.19 15.75 -17.22
C ILE A 181 1.51 15.72 -15.84
N SER A 182 2.16 15.12 -14.85
CA SER A 182 1.71 15.01 -13.46
C SER A 182 1.69 16.34 -12.69
N THR A 183 2.24 17.43 -13.26
CA THR A 183 2.17 18.76 -12.66
C THR A 183 1.06 19.64 -13.26
N ILE A 184 0.36 19.16 -14.29
CA ILE A 184 -0.72 19.91 -14.94
C ILE A 184 -2.07 19.16 -14.90
N PHE A 185 -2.08 17.90 -14.49
CA PHE A 185 -3.29 17.10 -14.32
C PHE A 185 -3.11 16.13 -13.15
N SER A 186 -4.00 16.19 -12.17
CA SER A 186 -3.96 15.38 -10.94
C SER A 186 -4.57 13.99 -11.14
N GLN A 187 -5.52 13.84 -12.07
CA GLN A 187 -6.34 12.63 -12.21
C GLN A 187 -5.82 11.62 -13.25
N ILE A 188 -4.52 11.63 -13.58
CA ILE A 188 -3.89 10.75 -14.58
C ILE A 188 -4.28 9.28 -14.33
N SER A 189 -4.84 8.62 -15.35
CA SER A 189 -5.25 7.21 -15.30
C SER A 189 -4.62 6.43 -16.43
N ALA A 190 -3.89 5.36 -16.09
CA ALA A 190 -3.42 4.43 -17.11
C ALA A 190 -4.59 3.63 -17.73
N LEU A 191 -5.60 3.26 -16.92
CA LEU A 191 -6.81 2.55 -17.40
C LEU A 191 -7.61 3.40 -18.40
N ASP A 192 -7.73 4.71 -18.16
CA ASP A 192 -8.43 5.64 -19.05
C ASP A 192 -7.46 6.46 -19.90
N PHE A 193 -6.64 5.73 -20.65
CA PHE A 193 -5.53 6.28 -21.42
C PHE A 193 -5.98 7.39 -22.39
N ASP A 194 -7.02 7.15 -23.20
CA ASP A 194 -7.43 8.06 -24.27
C ASP A 194 -7.94 9.40 -23.73
N HIS A 195 -8.82 9.38 -22.73
CA HIS A 195 -9.33 10.59 -22.09
C HIS A 195 -8.22 11.36 -21.35
N THR A 196 -7.35 10.64 -20.62
CA THR A 196 -6.20 11.26 -19.94
C THR A 196 -5.31 12.00 -20.96
N VAL A 197 -5.03 11.37 -22.10
CA VAL A 197 -4.26 11.99 -23.18
C VAL A 197 -5.00 13.20 -23.75
N GLU A 198 -6.31 13.15 -23.95
CA GLU A 198 -7.11 14.28 -24.47
C GLU A 198 -7.02 15.50 -23.56
N VAL A 199 -7.27 15.34 -22.26
CA VAL A 199 -7.18 16.43 -21.27
C VAL A 199 -5.78 17.03 -21.25
N LEU A 200 -4.75 16.19 -21.24
CA LEU A 200 -3.36 16.65 -21.23
C LEU A 200 -2.96 17.36 -22.53
N VAL A 201 -3.49 16.95 -23.69
CA VAL A 201 -3.28 17.64 -24.97
C VAL A 201 -3.88 19.04 -24.93
N GLU A 202 -5.06 19.22 -24.34
CA GLU A 202 -5.68 20.55 -24.18
C GLU A 202 -4.84 21.45 -23.29
N LYS A 203 -4.36 20.94 -22.15
CA LYS A 203 -3.50 21.71 -21.25
C LYS A 203 -2.15 22.04 -21.89
N LEU A 204 -1.50 21.07 -22.56
CA LEU A 204 -0.22 21.32 -23.23
C LEU A 204 -0.35 22.29 -24.40
N THR A 205 -1.49 22.28 -25.12
CA THR A 205 -1.81 23.25 -26.17
C THR A 205 -1.73 24.69 -25.66
N GLN A 206 -2.26 24.96 -24.46
CA GLN A 206 -2.19 26.31 -23.86
C GLN A 206 -0.76 26.73 -23.53
N ILE A 207 0.07 25.81 -23.00
CA ILE A 207 1.51 26.06 -22.75
C ILE A 207 2.24 26.39 -24.05
N TYR A 208 2.04 25.59 -25.11
CA TYR A 208 2.72 25.80 -26.39
C TYR A 208 2.27 27.11 -27.04
N ALA A 209 0.97 27.43 -27.01
CA ALA A 209 0.45 28.71 -27.50
C ALA A 209 1.10 29.90 -26.77
N GLN A 210 1.28 29.81 -25.46
CA GLN A 210 1.95 30.84 -24.66
C GLN A 210 3.43 31.00 -25.04
N ALA A 211 4.13 29.89 -25.30
CA ALA A 211 5.52 29.89 -25.74
C ALA A 211 5.73 30.51 -27.14
N VAL A 212 4.73 30.39 -28.02
CA VAL A 212 4.68 31.10 -29.32
C VAL A 212 4.39 32.59 -29.12
N LYS A 213 3.41 32.91 -28.27
CA LYS A 213 2.97 34.28 -28.00
C LYS A 213 4.09 35.15 -27.40
N TYR A 214 4.91 34.58 -26.52
CA TYR A 214 6.06 35.24 -25.90
C TYR A 214 7.36 34.57 -26.35
N PRO A 215 7.87 34.89 -27.54
CA PRO A 215 9.08 34.26 -28.07
C PRO A 215 10.34 34.77 -27.35
N TYR A 216 11.36 33.92 -27.29
CA TYR A 216 12.68 34.29 -26.81
C TYR A 216 13.46 35.05 -27.89
N ILE A 217 14.14 36.13 -27.47
CA ILE A 217 15.04 36.92 -28.33
C ILE A 217 16.47 36.64 -27.89
N ALA A 218 17.22 35.90 -28.70
CA ALA A 218 18.61 35.57 -28.45
C ALA A 218 19.52 36.82 -28.47
N PRO A 219 20.72 36.79 -27.85
CA PRO A 219 21.66 37.91 -27.89
C PRO A 219 22.02 38.40 -29.30
N ASN A 220 21.96 37.53 -30.31
CA ASN A 220 22.19 37.85 -31.71
C ASN A 220 20.94 38.44 -32.43
N GLY A 221 19.84 38.69 -31.72
CA GLY A 221 18.59 39.21 -32.26
C GLY A 221 17.64 38.16 -32.87
N THR A 222 18.04 36.89 -32.91
CA THR A 222 17.19 35.82 -33.45
C THR A 222 15.96 35.61 -32.56
N LYS A 223 14.79 35.60 -33.18
CA LYS A 223 13.50 35.34 -32.53
C LYS A 223 13.12 33.88 -32.72
N SER A 224 12.83 33.19 -31.62
CA SER A 224 12.41 31.79 -31.62
C SER A 224 11.36 31.55 -30.55
N ASN A 225 10.47 30.58 -30.76
CA ASN A 225 9.56 30.14 -29.71
C ASN A 225 10.37 29.64 -28.51
N LYS A 226 9.84 29.82 -27.30
CA LYS A 226 10.47 29.24 -26.10
C LYS A 226 10.41 27.72 -26.19
N PHE A 227 11.49 27.07 -25.77
CA PHE A 227 11.62 25.63 -25.87
C PHE A 227 10.92 24.97 -24.67
N ILE A 228 10.01 24.03 -24.95
CA ILE A 228 9.31 23.25 -23.93
C ILE A 228 9.78 21.81 -24.02
N ASN A 229 10.25 21.26 -22.90
CA ASN A 229 10.61 19.85 -22.78
C ASN A 229 9.63 19.11 -21.86
N LEU A 230 9.11 17.97 -22.28
CA LEU A 230 8.35 17.09 -21.40
C LEU A 230 9.30 16.17 -20.65
N ASP A 231 9.36 16.34 -19.33
CA ASP A 231 10.11 15.48 -18.43
C ASP A 231 9.32 14.21 -18.08
N MET A 232 10.05 13.12 -17.81
CA MET A 232 9.49 11.84 -17.39
C MET A 232 10.14 11.34 -16.11
N GLU A 233 9.32 10.79 -15.21
CA GLU A 233 9.75 10.24 -13.92
C GLU A 233 9.38 8.77 -13.79
N GLU A 234 8.09 8.47 -13.77
CA GLU A 234 7.55 7.12 -13.53
C GLU A 234 7.26 6.37 -14.83
N TYR A 235 7.40 5.05 -14.82
CA TYR A 235 7.13 4.20 -15.98
C TYR A 235 5.69 4.30 -16.48
N ARG A 236 4.72 4.40 -15.56
CA ARG A 236 3.30 4.55 -15.86
C ARG A 236 2.95 5.77 -16.72
N ASP A 237 3.81 6.78 -16.73
CA ASP A 237 3.61 8.03 -17.48
C ASP A 237 4.23 7.97 -18.89
N LEU A 238 5.04 6.96 -19.21
CA LEU A 238 5.84 6.90 -20.45
C LEU A 238 4.97 7.00 -21.70
N ASP A 239 4.03 6.07 -21.86
CA ASP A 239 3.20 6.00 -23.06
C ASP A 239 2.22 7.18 -23.15
N ILE A 240 1.70 7.64 -22.01
CA ILE A 240 0.81 8.82 -21.94
C ILE A 240 1.58 10.07 -22.39
N THR A 241 2.79 10.28 -21.87
CA THR A 241 3.62 11.44 -22.21
C THR A 241 3.97 11.45 -23.70
N VAL A 242 4.33 10.29 -24.26
CA VAL A 242 4.63 10.14 -25.69
C VAL A 242 3.38 10.44 -26.55
N ALA A 243 2.22 9.92 -26.17
CA ALA A 243 0.98 10.17 -26.90
C ALA A 243 0.55 11.64 -26.85
N VAL A 244 0.61 12.28 -25.67
CA VAL A 244 0.32 13.71 -25.48
C VAL A 244 1.26 14.57 -26.31
N PHE A 245 2.55 14.26 -26.32
CA PHE A 245 3.56 14.98 -27.11
C PHE A 245 3.24 14.95 -28.60
N LYS A 246 3.00 13.75 -29.15
CA LYS A 246 2.68 13.56 -30.57
C LYS A 246 1.38 14.26 -30.96
N LYS A 247 0.28 13.97 -30.26
CA LYS A 247 -1.05 14.52 -30.57
C LYS A 247 -1.09 16.05 -30.47
N THR A 248 -0.36 16.64 -29.52
CA THR A 248 -0.27 18.10 -29.41
C THR A 248 0.47 18.70 -30.61
N LEU A 249 1.64 18.14 -30.99
CA LEU A 249 2.44 18.64 -32.12
C LEU A 249 1.83 18.35 -33.51
N GLU A 250 0.85 17.46 -33.60
CA GLU A 250 0.05 17.20 -34.81
C GLU A 250 -0.98 18.31 -35.08
N LYS A 251 -1.31 19.16 -34.09
CA LYS A 251 -2.20 20.30 -34.30
C LYS A 251 -1.58 21.26 -35.32
N PRO A 252 -2.37 21.78 -36.29
CA PRO A 252 -1.85 22.65 -37.35
C PRO A 252 -1.08 23.87 -36.85
N GLU A 253 -1.52 24.51 -35.75
CA GLU A 253 -0.84 25.67 -35.16
C GLU A 253 0.57 25.37 -34.61
N PHE A 254 0.91 24.10 -34.35
CA PHE A 254 2.20 23.66 -33.83
C PHE A 254 3.04 22.89 -34.84
N LYS A 255 2.69 22.95 -36.13
CA LYS A 255 3.45 22.32 -37.21
C LYS A 255 4.94 22.69 -37.19
N ASP A 256 5.25 23.97 -36.97
CA ASP A 256 6.62 24.51 -36.93
C ASP A 256 7.16 24.65 -35.49
N PHE A 257 6.48 24.10 -34.49
CA PHE A 257 6.89 24.20 -33.09
C PHE A 257 7.99 23.18 -32.77
N TYR A 258 9.17 23.65 -32.36
CA TYR A 258 10.30 22.79 -31.96
C TYR A 258 10.24 22.54 -30.44
N ALA A 259 9.94 21.31 -30.05
CA ALA A 259 9.77 20.89 -28.66
C ALA A 259 10.61 19.65 -28.30
N GLY A 260 10.71 19.38 -27.00
CA GLY A 260 11.51 18.32 -26.40
C GLY A 260 10.71 17.29 -25.62
N ILE A 261 11.23 16.07 -25.54
CA ILE A 261 10.74 15.01 -24.65
C ILE A 261 11.94 14.26 -24.03
N VAL A 262 11.86 13.85 -22.76
CA VAL A 262 12.89 12.98 -22.15
C VAL A 262 12.77 11.56 -22.68
N LEU A 263 13.84 10.77 -22.69
CA LEU A 263 13.75 9.29 -22.66
C LEU A 263 14.82 8.76 -21.69
N GLN A 264 14.45 7.75 -20.91
CA GLN A 264 15.26 7.25 -19.81
C GLN A 264 15.94 5.92 -20.19
N ALA A 265 17.26 5.92 -20.33
CA ALA A 265 18.03 4.77 -20.81
C ALA A 265 18.00 3.53 -19.90
N TYR A 266 17.65 3.69 -18.62
CA TYR A 266 17.47 2.58 -17.68
C TYR A 266 16.24 1.71 -17.98
N LEU A 267 15.32 2.16 -18.84
CA LEU A 267 14.18 1.39 -19.33
C LEU A 267 14.60 0.67 -20.62
N PRO A 268 14.56 -0.67 -20.67
CA PRO A 268 15.01 -1.40 -21.85
C PRO A 268 14.14 -1.16 -23.10
N ASP A 269 12.87 -0.82 -22.93
CA ASP A 269 11.91 -0.45 -23.98
C ASP A 269 12.01 1.00 -24.45
N SER A 270 12.68 1.89 -23.72
CA SER A 270 12.88 3.30 -24.16
C SER A 270 13.56 3.40 -25.53
N PHE A 271 14.38 2.42 -25.92
CA PHE A 271 14.97 2.36 -27.26
C PHE A 271 13.94 2.07 -28.35
N ASN A 272 12.91 1.28 -28.05
CA ASN A 272 11.78 1.06 -28.97
C ASN A 272 10.93 2.31 -29.11
N VAL A 273 10.64 2.98 -27.98
CA VAL A 273 9.94 4.28 -27.97
C VAL A 273 10.72 5.33 -28.76
N GLN A 274 12.05 5.37 -28.63
CA GLN A 274 12.91 6.27 -29.43
C GLN A 274 12.77 6.04 -30.93
N LYS A 275 12.78 4.76 -31.38
CA LYS A 275 12.64 4.43 -32.80
C LYS A 275 11.29 4.92 -33.34
N ASP A 276 10.20 4.63 -32.62
CA ASP A 276 8.85 5.06 -32.97
C ASP A 276 8.72 6.60 -33.02
N LEU A 277 9.27 7.32 -32.04
CA LEU A 277 9.32 8.78 -32.05
C LEU A 277 10.12 9.33 -33.24
N CYS A 278 11.26 8.72 -33.58
CA CYS A 278 12.08 9.13 -34.71
C CYS A 278 11.35 8.94 -36.05
N ASP A 279 10.68 7.80 -36.24
CA ASP A 279 9.92 7.51 -37.45
C ASP A 279 8.71 8.45 -37.60
N TRP A 280 8.05 8.79 -36.49
CA TRP A 280 7.01 9.81 -36.46
C TRP A 280 7.58 11.21 -36.78
N ALA A 281 8.73 11.58 -36.21
CA ALA A 281 9.37 12.87 -36.46
C ALA A 281 9.84 13.04 -37.92
N LYS A 282 10.33 11.96 -38.54
CA LYS A 282 10.66 11.95 -39.99
C LYS A 282 9.46 12.35 -40.83
N LYS A 283 8.32 11.68 -40.62
CA LYS A 283 7.06 12.00 -41.31
C LYS A 283 6.62 13.43 -41.05
N ARG A 284 6.75 13.92 -39.81
CA ARG A 284 6.42 15.31 -39.45
C ARG A 284 7.25 16.32 -40.27
N VAL A 285 8.57 16.12 -40.35
CA VAL A 285 9.48 17.01 -41.09
C VAL A 285 9.28 16.89 -42.61
N GLU A 286 9.08 15.68 -43.12
CA GLU A 286 8.77 15.45 -44.54
C GLU A 286 7.46 16.14 -44.97
N ASN A 287 6.50 16.24 -44.04
CA ASN A 287 5.27 17.01 -44.23
C ASN A 287 5.45 18.53 -44.01
N GLY A 288 6.70 19.00 -43.86
CA GLY A 288 7.06 20.40 -43.71
C GLY A 288 6.93 20.95 -42.29
N GLY A 289 6.89 20.11 -41.26
CA GLY A 289 6.94 20.53 -39.86
C GLY A 289 8.37 20.63 -39.31
N ALA A 290 8.50 21.11 -38.08
CA ALA A 290 9.78 21.18 -37.39
C ALA A 290 10.31 19.78 -36.99
N PRO A 291 11.62 19.61 -36.76
CA PRO A 291 12.13 18.44 -36.04
C PRO A 291 11.65 18.45 -34.58
N ILE A 292 11.99 17.40 -33.84
CA ILE A 292 11.88 17.37 -32.38
C ILE A 292 13.26 17.21 -31.75
N LYS A 293 13.32 17.36 -30.44
CA LYS A 293 14.48 16.97 -29.64
C LYS A 293 14.07 15.91 -28.64
N PHE A 294 14.93 14.95 -28.38
CA PHE A 294 14.81 14.14 -27.16
C PHE A 294 16.02 14.36 -26.25
N ARG A 295 15.74 14.47 -24.95
CA ARG A 295 16.75 14.54 -23.90
C ARG A 295 17.02 13.12 -23.39
N LEU A 296 18.20 12.60 -23.70
CA LEU A 296 18.65 11.29 -23.24
C LEU A 296 19.21 11.40 -21.82
N VAL A 297 18.49 10.83 -20.85
CA VAL A 297 18.93 10.68 -19.45
C VAL A 297 19.18 9.20 -19.15
N LYS A 298 19.87 8.89 -18.05
CA LYS A 298 19.92 7.50 -17.57
C LYS A 298 18.60 7.09 -16.93
N GLY A 299 18.08 7.90 -16.01
CA GLY A 299 16.87 7.61 -15.24
C GLY A 299 17.04 8.12 -13.81
N ALA A 300 15.94 8.43 -13.14
CA ALA A 300 15.95 9.10 -11.84
C ALA A 300 14.98 8.46 -10.82
N ASN A 301 14.20 7.44 -11.19
CA ASN A 301 13.14 6.91 -10.34
C ASN A 301 13.35 5.44 -9.91
N MET A 302 14.56 4.88 -10.07
CA MET A 302 14.80 3.44 -9.94
C MET A 302 14.35 2.88 -8.58
N GLU A 303 14.64 3.58 -7.49
CA GLU A 303 14.28 3.18 -6.13
C GLU A 303 12.76 3.04 -5.92
N MET A 304 12.00 3.96 -6.52
CA MET A 304 10.53 3.93 -6.45
C MET A 304 9.97 2.84 -7.36
N GLU A 305 10.52 2.68 -8.56
CA GLU A 305 10.14 1.60 -9.47
C GLU A 305 10.41 0.20 -8.86
N GLU A 306 11.50 0.04 -8.10
CA GLU A 306 11.83 -1.20 -7.37
C GLU A 306 10.85 -1.45 -6.21
N THR A 307 10.51 -0.38 -5.48
CA THR A 307 9.54 -0.44 -4.39
C THR A 307 8.15 -0.80 -4.92
N GLU A 308 7.68 -0.16 -5.99
CA GLU A 308 6.39 -0.45 -6.61
C GLU A 308 6.34 -1.88 -7.16
N ALA A 309 7.38 -2.32 -7.87
CA ALA A 309 7.48 -3.69 -8.37
C ALA A 309 7.39 -4.72 -7.23
N SER A 310 8.10 -4.49 -6.12
CA SER A 310 8.01 -5.34 -4.93
C SER A 310 6.63 -5.31 -4.27
N GLN A 311 5.99 -4.15 -4.18
CA GLN A 311 4.69 -3.99 -3.53
C GLN A 311 3.54 -4.59 -4.35
N LYS A 312 3.66 -4.60 -5.68
CA LYS A 312 2.65 -5.08 -6.64
C LYS A 312 2.91 -6.50 -7.15
N HIS A 313 4.01 -7.12 -6.73
CA HIS A 313 4.47 -8.41 -7.27
C HIS A 313 4.68 -8.38 -8.80
N TRP A 314 5.02 -7.20 -9.33
CA TRP A 314 5.30 -6.99 -10.75
C TRP A 314 6.78 -7.16 -11.07
N GLU A 315 7.07 -7.44 -12.35
CA GLU A 315 8.44 -7.41 -12.83
C GLU A 315 8.98 -5.97 -12.84
N MET A 316 10.24 -5.84 -12.45
CA MET A 316 11.00 -4.59 -12.51
C MET A 316 11.03 -4.04 -13.94
N VAL A 317 10.74 -2.77 -14.13
CA VAL A 317 10.72 -2.13 -15.47
C VAL A 317 12.10 -1.67 -15.93
N THR A 318 13.00 -1.34 -15.00
CA THR A 318 14.35 -0.89 -15.33
C THR A 318 15.32 -2.06 -15.50
N TYR A 319 16.49 -1.82 -16.09
CA TYR A 319 17.65 -2.68 -15.85
C TYR A 319 17.99 -2.69 -14.35
N THR A 320 18.43 -3.84 -13.86
CA THR A 320 18.95 -4.01 -12.49
C THR A 320 20.45 -3.73 -12.45
N GLU A 321 21.16 -4.06 -13.53
CA GLU A 321 22.58 -3.81 -13.67
C GLU A 321 22.87 -2.44 -14.30
N LYS A 322 23.79 -1.70 -13.68
CA LYS A 322 24.18 -0.39 -14.20
C LYS A 322 24.80 -0.48 -15.60
N LEU A 323 25.61 -1.51 -15.85
CA LEU A 323 26.26 -1.67 -17.15
C LEU A 323 25.25 -1.75 -18.28
N ASP A 324 24.10 -2.39 -18.06
CA ASP A 324 23.05 -2.47 -19.09
C ASP A 324 22.40 -1.11 -19.35
N THR A 325 22.18 -0.30 -18.32
CA THR A 325 21.73 1.11 -18.46
C THR A 325 22.74 1.93 -19.27
N ASP A 326 24.03 1.83 -18.94
CA ASP A 326 25.10 2.56 -19.62
C ASP A 326 25.28 2.09 -21.08
N SER A 327 25.00 0.81 -21.34
CA SER A 327 24.99 0.22 -22.69
C SER A 327 23.80 0.73 -23.50
N ASN A 328 22.61 0.76 -22.91
CA ASN A 328 21.41 1.26 -23.58
C ASN A 328 21.52 2.77 -23.85
N TYR A 329 22.16 3.54 -22.96
CA TYR A 329 22.47 4.95 -23.20
C TYR A 329 23.29 5.13 -24.49
N LYS A 330 24.32 4.29 -24.71
CA LYS A 330 25.13 4.31 -25.93
C LYS A 330 24.35 3.86 -27.15
N ARG A 331 23.54 2.80 -27.01
CA ARG A 331 22.65 2.31 -28.07
C ARG A 331 21.73 3.43 -28.58
N MET A 332 21.08 4.14 -27.67
CA MET A 332 20.19 5.25 -27.98
C MET A 332 20.92 6.45 -28.58
N ALA A 333 22.08 6.82 -28.04
CA ALA A 333 22.91 7.89 -28.58
C ALA A 333 23.41 7.56 -30.00
N ARG A 334 23.84 6.31 -30.23
CA ARG A 334 24.32 5.83 -31.53
C ARG A 334 23.22 5.91 -32.59
N TYR A 335 22.01 5.46 -32.26
CA TYR A 335 20.87 5.55 -33.17
C TYR A 335 20.49 7.00 -33.51
N ALA A 336 20.44 7.88 -32.50
CA ALA A 336 20.11 9.30 -32.71
C ALA A 336 21.12 10.04 -33.58
N LEU A 337 22.41 9.75 -33.44
CA LEU A 337 23.51 10.42 -34.13
C LEU A 337 23.84 9.79 -35.49
N GLN A 338 22.98 8.91 -36.02
CA GLN A 338 23.05 8.47 -37.42
C GLN A 338 22.63 9.61 -38.36
N LYS A 339 23.25 9.70 -39.53
CA LYS A 339 23.00 10.78 -40.50
C LYS A 339 21.55 10.81 -40.98
N GLU A 340 20.92 9.64 -41.08
CA GLU A 340 19.52 9.46 -41.46
C GLU A 340 18.51 9.83 -40.37
N ASN A 341 18.93 9.97 -39.11
CA ASN A 341 18.03 10.22 -37.97
C ASN A 341 18.23 11.60 -37.35
N ALA A 342 19.49 12.04 -37.22
CA ALA A 342 19.85 13.26 -36.50
C ALA A 342 19.14 14.54 -37.00
N PRO A 343 18.89 14.75 -38.31
CA PRO A 343 18.17 15.92 -38.79
C PRO A 343 16.69 16.00 -38.37
N TYR A 344 16.08 14.86 -38.02
CA TYR A 344 14.66 14.76 -37.71
C TYR A 344 14.39 14.77 -36.21
N MET A 345 15.32 14.20 -35.44
CA MET A 345 15.23 14.08 -34.00
C MET A 345 16.59 14.42 -33.37
N HIS A 346 16.71 15.67 -32.92
CA HIS A 346 17.90 16.17 -32.24
C HIS A 346 18.07 15.48 -30.88
N ILE A 347 19.31 15.39 -30.38
CA ILE A 347 19.63 14.74 -29.11
C ILE A 347 20.28 15.72 -28.12
N GLY A 348 19.70 15.81 -26.93
CA GLY A 348 20.34 16.37 -25.74
C GLY A 348 20.89 15.25 -24.86
N THR A 349 22.20 15.00 -24.85
CA THR A 349 22.79 14.02 -23.94
C THR A 349 22.97 14.64 -22.56
N ALA A 350 22.10 14.25 -21.63
CA ALA A 350 22.08 14.75 -20.26
C ALA A 350 22.81 13.78 -19.32
N SER A 351 23.99 14.17 -18.84
CA SER A 351 24.82 13.34 -17.97
C SER A 351 25.93 14.17 -17.31
N HIS A 352 26.43 13.72 -16.16
CA HIS A 352 27.69 14.21 -15.59
C HIS A 352 28.87 13.27 -15.88
N ASN A 353 28.63 12.08 -16.45
CA ASN A 353 29.70 11.17 -16.83
C ASN A 353 30.40 11.70 -18.10
N LEU A 354 31.62 12.21 -17.91
CA LEU A 354 32.42 12.81 -18.98
C LEU A 354 32.73 11.84 -20.11
N PHE A 355 32.84 10.53 -19.84
CA PHE A 355 33.08 9.53 -20.88
C PHE A 355 31.87 9.39 -21.81
N GLU A 356 30.65 9.38 -21.27
CA GLU A 356 29.41 9.31 -22.07
C GLU A 356 29.21 10.57 -22.93
N LEU A 357 29.44 11.75 -22.33
CA LEU A 357 29.34 13.01 -23.05
C LEU A 357 30.42 13.11 -24.16
N ALA A 358 31.64 12.65 -23.88
CA ALA A 358 32.74 12.64 -24.85
C ALA A 358 32.47 11.65 -25.98
N TYR A 359 31.89 10.49 -25.66
CA TYR A 359 31.44 9.51 -26.65
C TYR A 359 30.41 10.10 -27.61
N ALA A 360 29.33 10.67 -27.09
CA ALA A 360 28.29 11.26 -27.93
C ALA A 360 28.84 12.43 -28.77
N THR A 361 29.69 13.27 -28.20
CA THR A 361 30.33 14.40 -28.92
C THR A 361 31.19 13.91 -30.07
N GLN A 362 32.04 12.91 -29.81
CA GLN A 362 32.93 12.39 -30.84
C GLN A 362 32.19 11.61 -31.91
N LEU A 363 31.16 10.86 -31.52
CA LEU A 363 30.28 10.16 -32.45
C LEU A 363 29.55 11.16 -33.37
N ALA A 364 29.05 12.27 -32.81
CA ALA A 364 28.40 13.32 -33.58
C ALA A 364 29.38 13.97 -34.58
N ASN A 365 30.63 14.22 -34.17
CA ASN A 365 31.67 14.75 -35.04
C ASN A 365 32.04 13.76 -36.16
N ASP A 366 32.26 12.49 -35.82
CA ASP A 366 32.61 11.46 -36.81
C ASP A 366 31.52 11.23 -37.85
N ASN A 367 30.25 11.43 -37.47
CA ASN A 367 29.11 11.36 -38.36
C ASN A 367 28.74 12.71 -39.03
N ASN A 368 29.45 13.81 -38.74
CA ASN A 368 29.14 15.17 -39.22
C ASN A 368 27.70 15.62 -38.88
N VAL A 369 27.23 15.33 -37.66
CA VAL A 369 25.88 15.66 -37.15
C VAL A 369 25.95 16.50 -35.88
N GLY A 370 27.08 17.19 -35.65
CA GLY A 370 27.36 17.94 -34.42
C GLY A 370 26.35 19.06 -34.11
N GLU A 371 25.67 19.61 -35.13
CA GLU A 371 24.64 20.65 -35.00
C GLU A 371 23.34 20.13 -34.36
N TYR A 372 23.03 18.85 -34.50
CA TYR A 372 21.84 18.20 -33.95
C TYR A 372 22.05 17.63 -32.53
N HIS A 373 23.26 17.79 -32.00
CA HIS A 373 23.65 17.32 -30.67
C HIS A 373 23.74 18.50 -29.72
N SER A 374 23.34 18.32 -28.46
CA SER A 374 23.59 19.26 -27.37
C SER A 374 23.98 18.49 -26.11
N LEU A 375 24.78 19.13 -25.24
CA LEU A 375 25.16 18.58 -23.95
C LEU A 375 24.30 19.24 -22.87
N GLU A 376 23.82 18.45 -21.90
CA GLU A 376 23.05 18.98 -20.79
C GLU A 376 23.59 18.47 -19.44
N MET A 377 23.65 19.35 -18.44
CA MET A 377 24.17 19.05 -17.10
C MET A 377 23.31 19.75 -16.04
N LEU A 378 23.37 19.30 -14.78
CA LEU A 378 22.71 19.99 -13.67
C LEU A 378 23.46 21.28 -13.31
N GLU A 379 22.70 22.34 -13.04
CA GLU A 379 23.18 23.59 -12.45
C GLU A 379 23.84 23.32 -11.09
N GLY A 380 24.96 23.98 -10.82
CA GLY A 380 25.61 23.96 -9.50
C GLY A 380 26.38 22.69 -9.12
N MET A 381 26.26 21.59 -9.87
CA MET A 381 26.89 20.31 -9.52
C MET A 381 28.37 20.20 -9.91
N SER A 382 28.75 20.67 -11.10
CA SER A 382 30.15 20.64 -11.57
C SER A 382 30.44 21.77 -12.55
N GLU A 383 30.58 22.98 -12.02
CA GLU A 383 30.81 24.19 -12.81
C GLU A 383 32.14 24.14 -13.57
N SER A 384 33.19 23.59 -12.95
CA SER A 384 34.51 23.43 -13.55
C SER A 384 34.48 22.51 -14.79
N ALA A 385 33.74 21.40 -14.73
CA ALA A 385 33.57 20.50 -15.87
C ALA A 385 32.77 21.15 -17.01
N ARG A 386 31.70 21.88 -16.68
CA ARG A 386 30.91 22.64 -17.66
C ARG A 386 31.78 23.66 -18.41
N LEU A 387 32.57 24.46 -17.68
CA LEU A 387 33.47 25.45 -18.26
C LEU A 387 34.53 24.79 -19.16
N ALA A 388 35.12 23.68 -18.72
CA ALA A 388 36.08 22.92 -19.53
C ALA A 388 35.48 22.40 -20.84
N ILE A 389 34.26 21.84 -20.80
CA ILE A 389 33.53 21.37 -21.99
C ILE A 389 33.25 22.54 -22.94
N LYS A 390 32.83 23.68 -22.39
CA LYS A 390 32.55 24.90 -23.16
C LYS A 390 33.80 25.45 -23.86
N GLU A 391 34.93 25.49 -23.18
CA GLU A 391 36.19 25.98 -23.74
C GLU A 391 36.77 25.04 -24.81
N ILE A 392 36.59 23.72 -24.66
CA ILE A 392 37.26 22.71 -25.49
C ILE A 392 36.38 22.21 -26.64
N SER A 393 35.06 22.19 -26.48
CA SER A 393 34.17 21.47 -27.40
C SER A 393 32.95 22.27 -27.83
N LYS A 394 31.99 22.50 -26.93
CA LYS A 394 30.69 23.11 -27.27
C LYS A 394 29.96 23.59 -26.01
N GLU A 395 28.92 24.39 -26.22
CA GLU A 395 28.06 24.86 -25.12
C GLU A 395 27.28 23.72 -24.44
N VAL A 396 26.99 23.94 -23.15
CA VAL A 396 26.22 23.04 -22.28
C VAL A 396 24.97 23.77 -21.82
N VAL A 397 23.81 23.12 -21.92
CA VAL A 397 22.55 23.62 -21.33
C VAL A 397 22.49 23.18 -19.88
N LEU A 398 22.19 24.10 -18.96
CA LEU A 398 22.09 23.78 -17.54
C LEU A 398 20.64 23.54 -17.12
N TYR A 399 20.37 22.37 -16.55
CA TYR A 399 19.11 22.04 -15.91
C TYR A 399 19.09 22.65 -14.52
N ALA A 400 18.22 23.62 -14.31
CA ALA A 400 18.18 24.42 -13.09
C ALA A 400 16.81 24.29 -12.39
N PRO A 401 16.77 23.66 -11.21
CA PRO A 401 15.59 23.66 -10.37
C PRO A 401 15.44 25.02 -9.68
N THR A 402 14.19 25.50 -9.54
CA THR A 402 13.90 26.74 -8.82
C THR A 402 12.73 26.58 -7.86
N ALA A 403 12.85 27.21 -6.69
CA ALA A 403 11.82 27.20 -5.65
C ALA A 403 11.80 28.53 -4.88
N ALA A 404 10.60 29.00 -4.55
CA ALA A 404 10.42 30.15 -3.65
C ALA A 404 10.65 29.75 -2.18
N LYS A 405 10.71 30.73 -1.28
CA LYS A 405 10.93 30.50 0.16
C LYS A 405 9.85 29.60 0.77
N GLU A 406 8.60 29.81 0.36
CA GLU A 406 7.43 29.06 0.83
C GLU A 406 7.44 27.61 0.35
N GLN A 407 8.23 27.29 -0.68
CA GLN A 407 8.34 25.97 -1.30
C GLN A 407 9.68 25.30 -0.97
N PHE A 408 10.39 25.79 0.05
CA PHE A 408 11.72 25.31 0.35
C PHE A 408 11.75 23.84 0.79
N THR A 409 10.74 23.39 1.55
CA THR A 409 10.52 21.97 1.88
C THR A 409 10.49 21.08 0.62
N ASN A 410 9.91 21.56 -0.47
CA ASN A 410 9.79 20.82 -1.73
C ASN A 410 11.11 20.75 -2.48
N ALA A 411 11.86 21.85 -2.44
CA ALA A 411 13.22 21.88 -2.95
C ALA A 411 14.12 20.89 -2.21
N ILE A 412 13.91 20.73 -0.90
CA ILE A 412 14.64 19.77 -0.08
C ILE A 412 14.29 18.33 -0.46
N ALA A 413 13.01 17.96 -0.60
CA ALA A 413 12.61 16.63 -1.07
C ALA A 413 13.17 16.31 -2.47
N TYR A 414 13.21 17.31 -3.37
CA TYR A 414 13.89 17.18 -4.66
C TYR A 414 15.41 16.96 -4.52
N LEU A 415 16.08 17.73 -3.65
CA LEU A 415 17.52 17.62 -3.40
C LEU A 415 17.90 16.26 -2.82
N VAL A 416 17.13 15.75 -1.87
CA VAL A 416 17.33 14.42 -1.27
C VAL A 416 17.31 13.34 -2.34
N ARG A 417 16.27 13.32 -3.19
CA ARG A 417 16.16 12.37 -4.30
C ARG A 417 17.34 12.49 -5.26
N ARG A 418 17.68 13.71 -5.68
CA ARG A 418 18.79 13.93 -6.62
C ARG A 418 20.16 13.57 -6.05
N LEU A 419 20.40 13.87 -4.78
CA LEU A 419 21.60 13.45 -4.09
C LEU A 419 21.66 11.93 -4.04
N ASP A 420 20.57 11.26 -3.67
CA ASP A 420 20.54 9.81 -3.56
C ASP A 420 20.77 9.10 -4.90
N GLU A 421 19.93 9.43 -5.89
CA GLU A 421 19.96 8.92 -7.27
C GLU A 421 21.37 8.98 -7.88
N ASN A 422 22.13 10.04 -7.59
CA ASN A 422 23.40 10.30 -8.24
C ASN A 422 24.63 9.86 -7.43
N THR A 423 24.45 9.40 -6.20
CA THR A 423 25.57 9.10 -5.28
C THR A 423 25.71 7.63 -4.89
N GLY A 424 24.85 6.76 -5.44
CA GLY A 424 25.01 5.30 -5.32
C GLY A 424 26.41 4.81 -5.73
N PRO A 425 26.86 3.63 -5.26
CA PRO A 425 28.20 3.10 -5.52
C PRO A 425 28.48 2.94 -7.02
N ASN A 426 27.43 2.63 -7.77
CA ASN A 426 27.34 2.65 -9.22
C ASN A 426 27.82 3.96 -9.88
N ASN A 427 27.54 5.11 -9.28
CA ASN A 427 27.33 6.40 -9.97
C ASN A 427 28.56 7.27 -10.16
N PHE A 428 28.65 7.92 -11.33
CA PHE A 428 29.81 8.72 -11.70
C PHE A 428 29.97 9.94 -10.80
N ILE A 429 28.86 10.61 -10.42
CA ILE A 429 28.91 11.82 -9.59
C ILE A 429 29.56 11.53 -8.24
N ARG A 430 29.32 10.34 -7.65
CA ARG A 430 30.00 9.88 -6.43
C ARG A 430 31.52 10.02 -6.48
N TYR A 431 32.10 9.77 -7.66
CA TYR A 431 33.55 9.78 -7.86
C TYR A 431 34.06 11.06 -8.55
N SER A 432 33.17 11.97 -8.93
CA SER A 432 33.51 13.15 -9.74
C SER A 432 34.18 14.27 -8.93
N PHE A 433 33.88 14.35 -7.63
CA PHE A 433 34.40 15.39 -6.73
C PHE A 433 35.90 15.22 -6.50
N GLY A 434 36.70 16.10 -7.10
CA GLY A 434 38.16 16.01 -7.05
C GLY A 434 38.77 14.91 -7.93
N LEU A 435 38.04 14.42 -8.92
CA LEU A 435 38.52 13.39 -9.85
C LEU A 435 39.76 13.85 -10.62
N THR A 436 40.81 13.02 -10.65
CA THR A 436 42.05 13.29 -11.40
C THR A 436 42.32 12.18 -12.40
N VAL A 437 42.80 12.55 -13.58
CA VAL A 437 43.14 11.60 -14.64
C VAL A 437 44.25 10.65 -14.15
N GLY A 438 44.04 9.35 -14.34
CA GLY A 438 44.96 8.29 -13.91
C GLY A 438 44.79 7.83 -12.46
N SER A 439 43.95 8.49 -11.66
CA SER A 439 43.57 8.01 -10.32
C SER A 439 42.83 6.66 -10.36
N LYS A 440 42.76 5.95 -9.23
CA LYS A 440 41.99 4.70 -9.09
C LYS A 440 40.54 4.87 -9.55
N ASN A 441 39.87 5.93 -9.09
CA ASN A 441 38.48 6.22 -9.44
C ASN A 441 38.32 6.54 -10.93
N TRP A 442 39.25 7.29 -11.54
CA TRP A 442 39.25 7.55 -12.99
C TRP A 442 39.37 6.26 -13.80
N ASN A 443 40.32 5.41 -13.45
CA ASN A 443 40.56 4.15 -14.17
C ASN A 443 39.37 3.19 -14.02
N MET A 444 38.73 3.15 -12.85
CA MET A 444 37.50 2.38 -12.65
C MET A 444 36.35 2.89 -13.53
N GLN A 445 36.10 4.21 -13.58
CA GLN A 445 35.06 4.77 -14.46
C GLN A 445 35.37 4.56 -15.94
N LYS A 446 36.65 4.67 -16.34
CA LYS A 446 37.13 4.34 -17.69
C LYS A 446 36.88 2.88 -18.04
N GLU A 447 37.13 1.96 -17.11
CA GLU A 447 36.89 0.53 -17.31
C GLU A 447 35.40 0.22 -17.44
N LEU A 448 34.54 0.82 -16.61
CA LEU A 448 33.08 0.70 -16.73
C LEU A 448 32.58 1.21 -18.10
N PHE A 449 33.10 2.35 -18.55
CA PHE A 449 32.80 2.88 -19.89
C PHE A 449 33.18 1.88 -20.99
N ILE A 450 34.38 1.29 -20.94
CA ILE A 450 34.81 0.29 -21.93
C ILE A 450 33.94 -0.97 -21.86
N LYS A 451 33.68 -1.50 -20.66
CA LYS A 451 32.89 -2.73 -20.47
C LYS A 451 31.46 -2.60 -20.97
N SER A 452 30.87 -1.40 -20.91
CA SER A 452 29.51 -1.18 -21.42
C SER A 452 29.35 -1.39 -22.93
N PHE A 453 30.42 -1.32 -23.74
CA PHE A 453 30.33 -1.69 -25.16
C PHE A 453 30.17 -3.19 -25.37
N GLU A 454 30.78 -4.01 -24.51
CA GLU A 454 30.62 -5.46 -24.55
C GLU A 454 29.25 -5.89 -24.00
N ALA A 455 28.80 -5.27 -22.90
CA ALA A 455 27.48 -5.52 -22.33
C ALA A 455 26.33 -5.16 -23.30
N GLU A 456 26.52 -4.16 -24.17
CA GLU A 456 25.52 -3.80 -25.20
C GLU A 456 25.15 -4.96 -26.12
N LYS A 457 26.07 -5.90 -26.37
CA LYS A 457 25.86 -7.06 -27.25
C LYS A 457 24.90 -8.08 -26.64
N THR A 458 24.76 -8.08 -25.32
CA THR A 458 23.97 -9.07 -24.57
C THR A 458 22.81 -8.45 -23.80
N SER A 459 22.76 -7.14 -23.62
CA SER A 459 21.72 -6.50 -22.81
C SER A 459 20.36 -6.52 -23.51
N PHE A 460 19.33 -6.88 -22.75
CA PHE A 460 17.94 -7.02 -23.21
C PHE A 460 17.37 -5.71 -23.77
N VAL A 461 16.48 -5.78 -24.77
CA VAL A 461 15.76 -4.64 -25.33
C VAL A 461 14.30 -5.02 -25.49
N GLY A 462 13.39 -4.28 -24.87
CA GLY A 462 11.96 -4.58 -24.86
C GLY A 462 11.31 -4.21 -23.54
N ALA A 463 9.97 -4.32 -23.49
CA ALA A 463 9.27 -4.15 -22.23
C ALA A 463 9.52 -5.39 -21.37
N LYS A 464 9.89 -5.21 -20.10
CA LYS A 464 10.03 -6.32 -19.17
C LYS A 464 8.66 -6.81 -18.70
N ARG A 465 7.75 -5.88 -18.41
CA ARG A 465 6.35 -6.22 -18.10
C ARG A 465 5.64 -6.64 -19.38
N THR A 466 5.03 -7.84 -19.34
CA THR A 466 4.44 -8.49 -20.51
C THR A 466 3.02 -9.03 -20.26
N GLN A 467 2.42 -8.71 -19.10
CA GLN A 467 1.07 -9.16 -18.75
C GLN A 467 0.07 -8.75 -19.84
N ASN A 468 -0.73 -9.71 -20.28
CA ASN A 468 -1.75 -9.51 -21.30
C ASN A 468 -2.98 -10.33 -20.93
N ARG A 469 -3.97 -9.66 -20.33
CA ARG A 469 -5.23 -10.31 -19.89
C ARG A 469 -6.08 -10.86 -21.04
N LEU A 470 -5.74 -10.61 -22.32
CA LEU A 470 -6.46 -11.15 -23.48
C LEU A 470 -5.97 -12.53 -23.95
N ASP A 471 -4.73 -12.91 -23.65
CA ASP A 471 -4.11 -14.16 -24.15
C ASP A 471 -3.50 -15.05 -23.06
N GLU A 472 -3.70 -14.69 -21.79
CA GLU A 472 -3.36 -15.55 -20.64
C GLU A 472 -4.05 -16.92 -20.77
N LYS A 473 -3.23 -17.98 -20.67
CA LYS A 473 -3.69 -19.37 -20.67
C LYS A 473 -3.36 -19.99 -19.33
N TRP A 474 -4.39 -20.45 -18.64
CA TRP A 474 -4.25 -21.03 -17.31
C TRP A 474 -4.21 -22.57 -17.30
N ASP A 475 -4.49 -23.21 -18.44
CA ASP A 475 -4.48 -24.68 -18.59
C ASP A 475 -3.11 -25.32 -18.26
N GLU A 476 -2.01 -24.58 -18.45
CA GLU A 476 -0.63 -25.02 -18.18
C GLU A 476 -0.02 -24.32 -16.94
N PHE A 477 -0.85 -23.76 -16.06
CA PHE A 477 -0.37 -23.03 -14.89
C PHE A 477 0.16 -23.98 -13.80
N GLU A 478 1.47 -23.93 -13.55
CA GLU A 478 2.19 -24.77 -12.58
C GLU A 478 2.89 -23.97 -11.46
N LYS A 479 2.39 -22.76 -11.15
CA LYS A 479 3.00 -21.87 -10.14
C LYS A 479 2.11 -21.64 -8.91
N SER A 480 1.08 -22.46 -8.72
CA SER A 480 0.18 -22.36 -7.56
C SER A 480 0.87 -22.71 -6.24
N SER A 481 0.18 -22.47 -5.12
CA SER A 481 0.66 -22.88 -3.79
C SER A 481 0.71 -24.39 -3.62
N PHE A 482 -0.09 -25.13 -4.39
CA PHE A 482 -0.05 -26.59 -4.49
C PHE A 482 1.21 -27.06 -5.22
N ASP A 483 1.51 -26.47 -6.38
CA ASP A 483 2.62 -26.90 -7.24
C ASP A 483 3.99 -26.60 -6.62
N THR A 484 4.11 -25.41 -6.02
CA THR A 484 5.39 -24.91 -5.50
C THR A 484 5.62 -25.22 -4.02
N ASN A 485 4.60 -25.71 -3.31
CA ASN A 485 4.56 -25.81 -1.85
C ASN A 485 4.82 -24.48 -1.13
N SER A 486 4.65 -23.34 -1.81
CA SER A 486 4.91 -21.99 -1.29
C SER A 486 3.78 -21.05 -1.69
N TYR A 487 3.36 -20.16 -0.79
CA TYR A 487 2.40 -19.13 -1.12
C TYR A 487 3.10 -17.88 -1.68
N LYS A 488 2.51 -17.31 -2.73
CA LYS A 488 2.84 -15.99 -3.27
C LYS A 488 1.53 -15.28 -3.59
N ALA A 489 1.44 -14.00 -3.22
CA ALA A 489 0.28 -13.20 -3.54
C ALA A 489 0.14 -12.98 -5.05
N GLU A 490 -1.10 -12.92 -5.52
CA GLU A 490 -1.49 -12.70 -6.89
C GLU A 490 -1.16 -11.27 -7.33
N ALA A 491 -0.58 -11.12 -8.52
CA ALA A 491 -0.30 -9.81 -9.08
C ALA A 491 -1.58 -9.18 -9.68
N ASP A 492 -1.83 -7.92 -9.32
CA ASP A 492 -2.89 -7.10 -9.91
C ASP A 492 -2.71 -6.93 -11.43
N THR A 493 -3.76 -6.50 -12.10
CA THR A 493 -3.69 -6.10 -13.51
C THR A 493 -2.85 -4.83 -13.66
N ASP A 494 -1.80 -4.89 -14.49
CA ASP A 494 -0.99 -3.74 -14.85
C ASP A 494 -1.71 -2.94 -15.96
N PHE A 495 -2.48 -1.94 -15.56
CA PHE A 495 -3.19 -1.05 -16.48
C PHE A 495 -2.26 -0.08 -17.23
N VAL A 496 -0.93 -0.12 -17.07
CA VAL A 496 -0.01 0.60 -17.96
C VAL A 496 0.04 -0.07 -19.33
N LEU A 497 -0.16 -1.39 -19.39
CA LEU A 497 -0.01 -2.16 -20.62
C LEU A 497 -1.24 -2.00 -21.55
N PRO A 498 -1.06 -1.58 -22.82
CA PRO A 498 -2.18 -1.28 -23.73
C PRO A 498 -3.18 -2.42 -23.97
N LYS A 499 -2.71 -3.67 -23.87
CA LYS A 499 -3.57 -4.85 -24.02
C LYS A 499 -4.59 -4.98 -22.90
N ASN A 500 -4.24 -4.54 -21.70
CA ASN A 500 -5.14 -4.55 -20.56
C ASN A 500 -6.22 -3.45 -20.66
N HIS A 501 -5.98 -2.37 -21.42
CA HIS A 501 -7.03 -1.39 -21.76
C HIS A 501 -8.08 -2.01 -22.69
N GLU A 502 -7.64 -2.77 -23.69
CA GLU A 502 -8.54 -3.46 -24.61
C GLU A 502 -9.37 -4.52 -23.88
N TRP A 503 -8.74 -5.28 -22.99
CA TRP A 503 -9.42 -6.20 -22.09
C TRP A 503 -10.49 -5.50 -21.23
N ALA A 504 -10.15 -4.38 -20.57
CA ALA A 504 -11.13 -3.62 -19.79
C ALA A 504 -12.30 -3.11 -20.65
N ARG A 505 -12.05 -2.62 -21.86
CA ARG A 505 -13.12 -2.23 -22.80
C ARG A 505 -14.01 -3.40 -23.20
N ASN A 506 -13.46 -4.62 -23.29
CA ASN A 506 -14.26 -5.81 -23.58
C ASN A 506 -15.18 -6.19 -22.41
N ILE A 507 -14.76 -5.97 -21.16
CA ILE A 507 -15.64 -6.09 -19.99
C ILE A 507 -16.83 -5.14 -20.12
N VAL A 508 -16.59 -3.85 -20.44
CA VAL A 508 -17.67 -2.87 -20.63
C VAL A 508 -18.63 -3.33 -21.73
N LYS A 509 -18.13 -3.81 -22.87
CA LYS A 509 -19.00 -4.33 -23.96
C LYS A 509 -19.84 -5.53 -23.52
N LYS A 510 -19.32 -6.39 -22.65
CA LYS A 510 -19.98 -7.61 -22.18
C LYS A 510 -21.01 -7.32 -21.10
N TRP A 511 -20.69 -6.44 -20.15
CA TRP A 511 -21.44 -6.26 -18.90
C TRP A 511 -22.22 -4.95 -18.79
N LYS A 512 -21.94 -3.94 -19.62
CA LYS A 512 -22.79 -2.75 -19.70
C LYS A 512 -24.07 -3.08 -20.48
N HIS A 513 -25.06 -3.59 -19.75
CA HIS A 513 -26.36 -3.93 -20.29
C HIS A 513 -27.15 -2.69 -20.71
N SER A 514 -28.17 -2.91 -21.54
CA SER A 514 -29.23 -1.94 -21.87
C SER A 514 -30.57 -2.40 -21.29
N SER A 515 -31.58 -1.52 -21.27
CA SER A 515 -32.93 -1.84 -20.79
C SER A 515 -33.62 -2.96 -21.57
N ASP A 516 -33.18 -3.23 -22.81
CA ASP A 516 -33.69 -4.32 -23.66
C ASP A 516 -32.96 -5.66 -23.44
N THR A 517 -31.98 -5.71 -22.54
CA THR A 517 -31.18 -6.92 -22.29
C THR A 517 -32.05 -8.01 -21.65
N ILE A 518 -32.02 -9.22 -22.23
CA ILE A 518 -32.71 -10.38 -21.67
C ILE A 518 -31.78 -11.08 -20.68
N HIS A 519 -32.15 -11.09 -19.40
CA HIS A 519 -31.37 -11.72 -18.34
C HIS A 519 -31.84 -13.15 -18.06
N THR A 520 -30.89 -14.08 -17.99
CA THR A 520 -31.11 -15.39 -17.37
C THR A 520 -31.25 -15.22 -15.85
N ILE A 521 -32.12 -16.03 -15.23
CA ILE A 521 -32.32 -16.01 -13.78
C ILE A 521 -31.26 -16.90 -13.13
N ALA A 522 -30.43 -16.34 -12.25
CA ALA A 522 -29.56 -17.13 -11.39
C ALA A 522 -30.42 -17.96 -10.40
N PRO A 523 -30.27 -19.29 -10.38
CA PRO A 523 -31.07 -20.17 -9.53
C PRO A 523 -30.64 -20.11 -8.06
N VAL A 524 -31.51 -20.62 -7.19
CA VAL A 524 -31.08 -21.16 -5.88
C VAL A 524 -30.41 -22.51 -6.14
N VAL A 525 -29.26 -22.79 -5.54
CA VAL A 525 -28.54 -24.05 -5.75
C VAL A 525 -28.47 -24.84 -4.45
N VAL A 526 -29.30 -25.88 -4.36
CA VAL A 526 -29.49 -26.70 -3.14
C VAL A 526 -29.62 -28.15 -3.55
N GLY A 527 -28.93 -29.05 -2.83
CA GLY A 527 -29.03 -30.49 -3.11
C GLY A 527 -28.62 -30.89 -4.52
N GLY A 528 -27.62 -30.21 -5.09
CA GLY A 528 -27.11 -30.50 -6.43
C GLY A 528 -27.98 -29.99 -7.58
N GLU A 529 -29.08 -29.30 -7.27
CA GLU A 529 -30.08 -28.84 -8.25
C GLU A 529 -30.14 -27.32 -8.38
N ASP A 530 -30.39 -26.85 -9.59
CA ASP A 530 -30.63 -25.44 -9.91
C ASP A 530 -32.15 -25.15 -9.86
N LEU A 531 -32.60 -24.43 -8.84
CA LEU A 531 -34.00 -24.20 -8.51
C LEU A 531 -34.44 -22.78 -8.90
N ILE A 532 -35.34 -22.69 -9.88
CA ILE A 532 -36.04 -21.45 -10.27
C ILE A 532 -37.53 -21.61 -9.96
N GLY A 533 -38.23 -22.51 -10.66
CA GLY A 533 -39.61 -22.96 -10.36
C GLY A 533 -40.55 -21.86 -9.81
N GLU A 534 -41.19 -22.16 -8.67
CA GLU A 534 -42.11 -21.24 -7.97
C GLU A 534 -41.40 -20.20 -7.06
N ARG A 535 -40.07 -20.05 -7.13
CA ARG A 535 -39.34 -19.11 -6.27
C ARG A 535 -39.63 -17.67 -6.70
N LYS A 536 -39.62 -16.77 -5.71
CA LYS A 536 -39.71 -15.33 -5.98
C LYS A 536 -38.45 -14.85 -6.69
N ILE A 537 -38.60 -14.11 -7.77
CA ILE A 537 -37.49 -13.52 -8.51
C ILE A 537 -37.21 -12.10 -8.00
N TYR A 538 -35.93 -11.77 -7.86
CA TYR A 538 -35.43 -10.44 -7.55
C TYR A 538 -34.74 -9.84 -8.77
N ASP A 539 -35.09 -8.59 -9.09
CA ASP A 539 -34.48 -7.80 -10.16
C ASP A 539 -33.36 -6.91 -9.56
N ALA A 540 -32.11 -7.23 -9.89
CA ALA A 540 -30.96 -6.44 -9.48
C ALA A 540 -30.73 -5.31 -10.50
N ILE A 541 -30.72 -4.07 -10.04
CA ILE A 541 -30.52 -2.88 -10.89
C ILE A 541 -29.04 -2.55 -11.07
N ASP A 542 -28.67 -2.02 -12.24
CA ASP A 542 -27.39 -1.34 -12.43
C ASP A 542 -27.49 0.08 -11.88
N LYS A 543 -26.84 0.33 -10.74
CA LYS A 543 -26.86 1.62 -10.03
C LYS A 543 -26.21 2.74 -10.84
N SER A 544 -25.29 2.41 -11.75
CA SER A 544 -24.66 3.38 -12.64
C SER A 544 -25.57 3.83 -13.78
N GLN A 545 -26.63 3.06 -14.07
CA GLN A 545 -27.61 3.28 -15.14
C GLN A 545 -29.04 3.41 -14.57
N PHE A 546 -29.16 4.05 -13.40
CA PHE A 546 -30.40 4.17 -12.63
C PHE A 546 -31.54 4.86 -13.40
N GLU A 547 -31.25 5.92 -14.15
CA GLU A 547 -32.28 6.70 -14.86
C GLU A 547 -33.01 5.87 -15.93
N ASP A 548 -32.28 4.96 -16.59
CA ASP A 548 -32.79 4.10 -17.66
C ASP A 548 -33.41 2.79 -17.12
N ASN A 549 -33.42 2.59 -15.79
CA ASN A 549 -33.89 1.36 -15.12
C ASN A 549 -33.25 0.08 -15.67
N VAL A 550 -31.96 0.14 -16.03
CA VAL A 550 -31.22 -1.03 -16.52
C VAL A 550 -31.01 -2.02 -15.39
N LEU A 551 -31.19 -3.31 -15.68
CA LEU A 551 -30.91 -4.39 -14.76
C LEU A 551 -29.46 -4.86 -14.90
N ALA A 552 -28.80 -5.12 -13.78
CA ALA A 552 -27.58 -5.91 -13.72
C ALA A 552 -27.87 -7.40 -13.96
N GLY A 553 -29.02 -7.89 -13.47
CA GLY A 553 -29.45 -9.27 -13.65
C GLY A 553 -30.66 -9.66 -12.78
N ARG A 554 -30.94 -10.96 -12.73
CA ARG A 554 -32.07 -11.52 -11.98
C ARG A 554 -31.66 -12.76 -11.22
N PHE A 555 -32.19 -12.97 -10.02
CA PHE A 555 -31.96 -14.20 -9.25
C PHE A 555 -33.21 -14.67 -8.51
N ALA A 556 -33.31 -15.98 -8.30
CA ALA A 556 -34.36 -16.60 -7.49
C ALA A 556 -34.02 -16.49 -5.99
N LEU A 557 -35.04 -16.32 -5.15
CA LEU A 557 -34.92 -16.30 -3.69
C LEU A 557 -35.32 -17.65 -3.10
N ALA A 558 -34.48 -18.19 -2.23
CA ALA A 558 -34.76 -19.43 -1.50
C ALA A 558 -35.92 -19.25 -0.52
N ASN A 559 -36.73 -20.31 -0.40
CA ASN A 559 -37.81 -20.40 0.58
C ASN A 559 -37.40 -21.22 1.82
N GLU A 560 -38.33 -21.46 2.74
CA GLU A 560 -38.08 -22.26 3.96
C GLU A 560 -37.67 -23.71 3.66
N GLU A 561 -38.31 -24.35 2.68
CA GLU A 561 -38.02 -25.74 2.29
C GLU A 561 -36.61 -25.87 1.71
N ASP A 562 -36.19 -24.90 0.91
CA ASP A 562 -34.83 -24.81 0.36
C ASP A 562 -33.78 -24.72 1.49
N ILE A 563 -34.05 -23.93 2.54
CA ILE A 563 -33.15 -23.81 3.71
C ILE A 563 -33.01 -25.14 4.44
N LYS A 564 -34.13 -25.83 4.70
CA LYS A 564 -34.11 -27.14 5.38
C LYS A 564 -33.33 -28.17 4.58
N ARG A 565 -33.64 -28.28 3.27
CA ARG A 565 -32.95 -29.19 2.35
C ARG A 565 -31.45 -28.88 2.28
N ALA A 566 -31.06 -27.61 2.26
CA ALA A 566 -29.65 -27.22 2.19
C ALA A 566 -28.85 -27.71 3.41
N VAL A 567 -29.39 -27.53 4.61
CA VAL A 567 -28.74 -28.00 5.85
C VAL A 567 -28.69 -29.53 5.90
N GLU A 568 -29.78 -30.21 5.53
CA GLU A 568 -29.83 -31.68 5.48
C GLU A 568 -28.74 -32.24 4.55
N VAL A 569 -28.63 -31.72 3.31
CA VAL A 569 -27.63 -32.19 2.34
C VAL A 569 -26.21 -31.90 2.79
N ALA A 570 -25.94 -30.70 3.33
CA ALA A 570 -24.61 -30.35 3.83
C ALA A 570 -24.20 -31.27 5.01
N LYS A 571 -25.15 -31.57 5.89
CA LYS A 571 -24.93 -32.49 7.00
C LYS A 571 -24.69 -33.91 6.53
N GLU A 572 -25.41 -34.40 5.53
CA GLU A 572 -25.21 -35.73 4.97
C GLU A 572 -23.87 -35.86 4.25
N ASP A 573 -23.36 -34.80 3.62
CA ASP A 573 -22.14 -34.79 2.80
C ASP A 573 -22.12 -35.95 1.80
N VAL A 574 -23.16 -36.01 0.98
CA VAL A 574 -23.43 -37.10 0.03
C VAL A 574 -22.28 -37.39 -0.95
N ASP A 575 -21.40 -36.41 -1.18
CA ASP A 575 -20.23 -36.53 -2.07
C ASP A 575 -18.91 -36.78 -1.32
N GLY A 576 -18.95 -36.89 0.01
CA GLY A 576 -17.79 -37.25 0.84
C GLY A 576 -16.67 -36.22 0.85
N TRP A 577 -16.98 -34.92 0.81
CA TRP A 577 -15.96 -33.85 0.85
C TRP A 577 -15.09 -33.93 2.10
N ARG A 578 -15.71 -34.27 3.24
CA ARG A 578 -15.03 -34.37 4.54
C ARG A 578 -14.08 -35.56 4.62
N ASP A 579 -14.26 -36.56 3.76
CA ASP A 579 -13.43 -37.76 3.68
C ASP A 579 -12.21 -37.59 2.74
N LEU A 580 -12.18 -36.52 1.94
CA LEU A 580 -11.01 -36.21 1.11
C LEU A 580 -9.79 -35.93 2.00
N THR A 581 -8.60 -36.27 1.50
CA THR A 581 -7.34 -35.82 2.11
C THR A 581 -7.13 -34.32 1.87
N HIS A 582 -6.31 -33.69 2.71
CA HIS A 582 -5.92 -32.29 2.47
C HIS A 582 -5.31 -32.08 1.08
N SER A 583 -4.44 -32.99 0.62
CA SER A 583 -3.82 -32.91 -0.71
C SER A 583 -4.86 -32.94 -1.84
N GLN A 584 -5.91 -33.78 -1.72
CA GLN A 584 -7.00 -33.81 -2.69
C GLN A 584 -7.81 -32.50 -2.69
N ARG A 585 -8.14 -31.97 -1.50
CA ARG A 585 -8.83 -30.67 -1.39
C ARG A 585 -7.99 -29.52 -1.93
N HIS A 586 -6.70 -29.49 -1.62
CA HIS A 586 -5.77 -28.46 -2.09
C HIS A 586 -5.63 -28.51 -3.62
N TYR A 587 -5.59 -29.69 -4.22
CA TYR A 587 -5.60 -29.83 -5.68
C TYR A 587 -6.88 -29.23 -6.31
N ILE A 588 -8.06 -29.54 -5.76
CA ILE A 588 -9.32 -28.95 -6.25
C ILE A 588 -9.32 -27.43 -6.07
N LEU A 589 -8.86 -26.92 -4.92
CA LEU A 589 -8.80 -25.48 -4.66
C LEU A 589 -7.75 -24.76 -5.54
N LYS A 590 -6.67 -25.43 -5.97
CA LYS A 590 -5.80 -24.91 -7.04
C LYS A 590 -6.61 -24.66 -8.31
N ASP A 591 -7.41 -25.63 -8.74
CA ASP A 591 -8.24 -25.50 -9.94
C ASP A 591 -9.30 -24.40 -9.78
N VAL A 592 -9.82 -24.19 -8.56
CA VAL A 592 -10.68 -23.04 -8.24
C VAL A 592 -9.92 -21.73 -8.49
N ALA A 593 -8.70 -21.57 -7.96
CA ALA A 593 -7.90 -20.37 -8.14
C ALA A 593 -7.64 -20.09 -9.65
N ILE A 594 -7.42 -21.14 -10.45
CA ILE A 594 -7.34 -21.04 -11.91
C ILE A 594 -8.64 -20.47 -12.51
N LYS A 595 -9.82 -20.96 -12.09
CA LYS A 595 -11.12 -20.42 -12.56
C LYS A 595 -11.36 -18.97 -12.19
N PHE A 596 -10.89 -18.52 -11.02
CA PHE A 596 -10.93 -17.10 -10.68
C PHE A 596 -10.05 -16.24 -11.59
N ARG A 597 -8.86 -16.74 -11.98
CA ARG A 597 -7.99 -16.05 -12.93
C ARG A 597 -8.58 -16.00 -14.34
N GLU A 598 -9.17 -17.10 -14.81
CA GLU A 598 -9.87 -17.18 -16.09
C GLU A 598 -11.07 -16.22 -16.16
N ARG A 599 -11.80 -16.04 -15.06
CA ARG A 599 -13.03 -15.24 -14.98
C ARG A 599 -12.86 -13.88 -14.33
N ARG A 600 -11.63 -13.40 -14.19
CA ARG A 600 -11.33 -12.09 -13.59
C ARG A 600 -12.14 -10.96 -14.26
N ASP A 601 -12.32 -11.03 -15.57
CA ASP A 601 -13.09 -10.10 -16.38
C ASP A 601 -14.59 -10.10 -16.00
N ASP A 602 -15.16 -11.28 -15.82
CA ASP A 602 -16.55 -11.49 -15.42
C ASP A 602 -16.84 -11.06 -13.99
N LEU A 603 -15.92 -11.35 -13.08
CA LEU A 603 -16.03 -10.94 -11.67
C LEU A 603 -15.96 -9.41 -11.54
N ILE A 604 -15.11 -8.74 -12.33
CA ILE A 604 -15.07 -7.27 -12.41
C ILE A 604 -16.36 -6.72 -13.00
N GLY A 605 -16.83 -7.32 -14.11
CA GLY A 605 -18.05 -6.90 -14.80
C GLY A 605 -19.30 -6.98 -13.93
N ILE A 606 -19.51 -8.10 -13.24
CA ILE A 606 -20.70 -8.29 -12.39
C ILE A 606 -20.66 -7.39 -11.15
N ALA A 607 -19.51 -7.18 -10.51
CA ALA A 607 -19.41 -6.27 -9.37
C ALA A 607 -19.63 -4.81 -9.79
N GLY A 608 -19.13 -4.43 -10.96
CA GLY A 608 -19.44 -3.14 -11.58
C GLY A 608 -20.93 -2.96 -11.81
N ALA A 609 -21.60 -3.95 -12.42
CA ALA A 609 -23.02 -3.87 -12.72
C ALA A 609 -23.90 -3.92 -11.45
N GLU A 610 -23.67 -4.89 -10.55
CA GLU A 610 -24.57 -5.14 -9.43
C GLU A 610 -24.35 -4.18 -8.26
N VAL A 611 -23.09 -3.93 -7.86
CA VAL A 611 -22.78 -3.08 -6.68
C VAL A 611 -22.17 -1.72 -7.03
N GLY A 612 -21.82 -1.49 -8.29
CA GLY A 612 -21.30 -0.20 -8.75
C GLY A 612 -19.89 0.12 -8.24
N LYS A 613 -19.06 -0.92 -8.08
CA LYS A 613 -17.64 -0.79 -7.73
C LYS A 613 -16.82 -0.50 -8.99
N VAL A 614 -15.86 0.42 -8.89
CA VAL A 614 -14.97 0.75 -10.02
C VAL A 614 -14.00 -0.40 -10.31
N PHE A 615 -13.51 -0.48 -11.54
CA PHE A 615 -12.69 -1.61 -12.00
C PHE A 615 -11.40 -1.75 -11.21
N THR A 616 -10.72 -0.65 -10.89
CA THR A 616 -9.47 -0.66 -10.13
C THR A 616 -9.64 -1.13 -8.68
N GLU A 617 -10.83 -0.98 -8.11
CA GLU A 617 -11.17 -1.46 -6.76
C GLU A 617 -11.62 -2.94 -6.79
N THR A 618 -12.18 -3.39 -7.91
CA THR A 618 -12.60 -4.80 -8.05
C THR A 618 -11.44 -5.69 -8.50
N ASP A 619 -10.52 -5.20 -9.33
CA ASP A 619 -9.35 -5.98 -9.78
C ASP A 619 -8.48 -6.44 -8.59
N VAL A 620 -8.22 -5.55 -7.64
CA VAL A 620 -7.49 -5.89 -6.40
C VAL A 620 -8.28 -6.87 -5.53
N GLU A 621 -9.62 -6.79 -5.54
CA GLU A 621 -10.49 -7.71 -4.82
C GLU A 621 -10.47 -9.12 -5.45
N VAL A 622 -10.39 -9.23 -6.78
CA VAL A 622 -10.23 -10.54 -7.43
C VAL A 622 -8.86 -11.14 -7.08
N SER A 623 -7.80 -10.32 -6.98
CA SER A 623 -6.49 -10.79 -6.48
C SER A 623 -6.61 -11.32 -5.04
N GLU A 624 -7.29 -10.59 -4.15
CA GLU A 624 -7.54 -11.03 -2.77
C GLU A 624 -8.35 -12.35 -2.70
N ALA A 625 -9.34 -12.53 -3.58
CA ALA A 625 -10.10 -13.78 -3.69
C ALA A 625 -9.22 -14.97 -4.08
N ILE A 626 -8.35 -14.79 -5.08
CA ILE A 626 -7.37 -15.81 -5.51
C ILE A 626 -6.40 -16.12 -4.37
N ASP A 627 -5.91 -15.08 -3.70
CA ASP A 627 -5.02 -15.20 -2.55
C ASP A 627 -5.65 -16.04 -1.43
N PHE A 628 -6.92 -15.82 -1.08
CA PHE A 628 -7.59 -16.63 -0.07
C PHE A 628 -7.66 -18.12 -0.44
N VAL A 629 -7.97 -18.43 -1.70
CA VAL A 629 -8.06 -19.82 -2.19
C VAL A 629 -6.70 -20.51 -2.12
N GLU A 630 -5.65 -19.84 -2.63
CA GLU A 630 -4.28 -20.34 -2.65
C GLU A 630 -3.70 -20.46 -1.23
N PHE A 631 -3.97 -19.47 -0.37
CA PHE A 631 -3.40 -19.36 0.96
C PHE A 631 -4.05 -20.32 1.97
N TYR A 632 -5.38 -20.43 2.04
CA TYR A 632 -5.99 -21.23 3.11
C TYR A 632 -5.69 -22.73 2.99
N SER A 633 -5.59 -23.25 1.76
CA SER A 633 -5.11 -24.61 1.56
C SER A 633 -3.65 -24.74 2.02
N HIS A 634 -2.78 -23.81 1.65
CA HIS A 634 -1.41 -23.76 2.14
C HIS A 634 -1.32 -23.67 3.68
N ALA A 635 -2.24 -22.92 4.31
CA ALA A 635 -2.30 -22.75 5.76
C ALA A 635 -2.72 -24.03 6.50
N VAL A 636 -3.59 -24.86 5.92
CA VAL A 636 -3.94 -26.18 6.52
C VAL A 636 -2.71 -27.07 6.61
N ARG A 637 -1.89 -27.09 5.55
CA ARG A 637 -0.63 -27.85 5.53
C ARG A 637 0.35 -27.46 6.63
N HIS A 638 0.38 -26.16 7.00
CA HIS A 638 1.22 -25.69 8.11
C HIS A 638 0.91 -26.48 9.39
N PHE A 639 -0.35 -26.71 9.71
CA PHE A 639 -0.74 -27.48 10.90
C PHE A 639 -0.68 -28.99 10.71
N GLU A 640 -0.89 -29.52 9.50
CA GLU A 640 -0.64 -30.95 9.22
C GLU A 640 0.83 -31.36 9.38
N SER A 641 1.76 -30.40 9.29
CA SER A 641 3.19 -30.68 9.52
C SER A 641 3.51 -31.03 10.98
N TYR A 642 2.60 -30.78 11.92
CA TYR A 642 2.73 -31.18 13.32
C TYR A 642 2.33 -32.65 13.49
N GLU A 643 3.32 -33.55 13.57
CA GLU A 643 3.12 -35.00 13.66
C GLU A 643 2.22 -35.45 14.83
N ASN A 644 2.12 -34.64 15.89
CA ASN A 644 1.30 -34.91 17.06
C ASN A 644 -0.18 -34.55 16.89
N LEU A 645 -0.57 -33.86 15.81
CA LEU A 645 -1.91 -33.34 15.61
C LEU A 645 -2.69 -34.14 14.56
N GLU A 646 -4.00 -34.25 14.78
CA GLU A 646 -4.99 -34.65 13.79
C GLU A 646 -5.95 -33.50 13.55
N LEU A 647 -6.15 -33.12 12.29
CA LEU A 647 -7.13 -32.10 11.91
C LEU A 647 -8.30 -32.78 11.19
N LYS A 648 -9.52 -32.45 11.60
CA LYS A 648 -10.76 -32.86 10.93
C LYS A 648 -11.67 -31.65 10.79
N GLY A 649 -12.40 -31.51 9.68
CA GLY A 649 -13.41 -30.47 9.55
C GLY A 649 -14.51 -30.63 10.61
N LYS A 650 -15.04 -29.51 11.12
CA LYS A 650 -16.14 -29.48 12.09
C LYS A 650 -17.46 -30.04 11.56
N GLY A 651 -17.77 -29.81 10.29
CA GLY A 651 -19.02 -30.29 9.66
C GLY A 651 -19.61 -29.29 8.66
N VAL A 652 -20.70 -28.63 9.03
CA VAL A 652 -21.47 -27.68 8.21
C VAL A 652 -21.13 -26.24 8.61
N GLY A 653 -20.51 -25.50 7.67
CA GLY A 653 -20.24 -24.07 7.80
C GLY A 653 -21.25 -23.23 7.02
N VAL A 654 -21.75 -22.17 7.65
CA VAL A 654 -22.56 -21.14 6.98
C VAL A 654 -21.74 -19.88 6.77
N VAL A 655 -21.70 -19.36 5.54
CA VAL A 655 -21.00 -18.11 5.19
C VAL A 655 -22.03 -17.03 4.87
N VAL A 656 -22.01 -15.94 5.65
CA VAL A 656 -22.87 -14.76 5.49
C VAL A 656 -21.97 -13.55 5.18
N PRO A 657 -21.60 -13.35 3.90
CA PRO A 657 -20.71 -12.29 3.47
C PRO A 657 -21.44 -10.93 3.36
N PRO A 658 -20.70 -9.81 3.30
CA PRO A 658 -21.25 -8.48 3.10
C PRO A 658 -21.40 -8.22 1.59
N TRP A 659 -21.73 -6.98 1.24
CA TRP A 659 -21.93 -6.55 -0.15
C TRP A 659 -20.80 -5.67 -0.70
N ASN A 660 -19.94 -5.12 0.15
CA ASN A 660 -18.96 -4.11 -0.23
C ASN A 660 -17.65 -4.70 -0.80
N PHE A 661 -17.34 -5.94 -0.40
CA PHE A 661 -16.39 -6.83 -1.05
C PHE A 661 -17.14 -8.10 -1.45
N PRO A 662 -17.95 -8.04 -2.52
CA PRO A 662 -18.89 -9.10 -2.90
C PRO A 662 -18.22 -10.32 -3.56
N ILE A 663 -16.90 -10.27 -3.79
CA ILE A 663 -16.08 -11.36 -4.34
C ILE A 663 -15.11 -11.88 -3.28
N ALA A 664 -14.20 -11.06 -2.74
CA ALA A 664 -13.11 -11.53 -1.90
C ALA A 664 -13.56 -12.12 -0.56
N ILE A 665 -14.41 -11.40 0.19
CA ILE A 665 -14.90 -11.86 1.50
C ILE A 665 -15.75 -13.14 1.40
N PRO A 666 -16.74 -13.24 0.48
CA PRO A 666 -17.45 -14.51 0.29
C PRO A 666 -16.50 -15.65 -0.09
N VAL A 667 -15.54 -15.41 -0.98
CA VAL A 667 -14.54 -16.41 -1.37
C VAL A 667 -13.68 -16.81 -0.17
N GLY A 668 -13.24 -15.87 0.65
CA GLY A 668 -12.45 -16.13 1.85
C GLY A 668 -13.18 -17.04 2.85
N GLY A 669 -14.45 -16.76 3.11
CA GLY A 669 -15.29 -17.60 3.97
C GLY A 669 -15.52 -19.00 3.39
N VAL A 670 -15.83 -19.10 2.09
CA VAL A 670 -16.04 -20.38 1.41
C VAL A 670 -14.75 -21.19 1.33
N ALA A 671 -13.65 -20.58 0.89
CA ALA A 671 -12.36 -21.23 0.71
C ALA A 671 -11.77 -21.73 2.02
N SER A 672 -11.82 -20.92 3.10
CA SER A 672 -11.35 -21.36 4.42
C SER A 672 -12.18 -22.55 4.96
N THR A 673 -13.49 -22.52 4.78
CA THR A 673 -14.42 -23.60 5.18
C THR A 673 -14.13 -24.89 4.40
N LEU A 674 -14.01 -24.80 3.07
CA LEU A 674 -13.69 -25.95 2.20
C LEU A 674 -12.30 -26.51 2.48
N ALA A 675 -11.27 -25.66 2.60
CA ALA A 675 -9.89 -26.07 2.88
C ALA A 675 -9.79 -26.84 4.20
N ALA A 676 -10.50 -26.38 5.24
CA ALA A 676 -10.62 -27.04 6.53
C ALA A 676 -11.39 -28.38 6.49
N GLY A 677 -11.97 -28.74 5.34
CA GLY A 677 -12.66 -30.02 5.14
C GLY A 677 -14.11 -30.00 5.61
N ASN A 678 -14.83 -28.90 5.41
CA ASN A 678 -16.25 -28.75 5.75
C ASN A 678 -17.11 -28.58 4.49
N THR A 679 -18.40 -28.87 4.60
CA THR A 679 -19.42 -28.49 3.61
C THR A 679 -19.90 -27.06 3.87
N VAL A 680 -20.27 -26.32 2.82
CA VAL A 680 -20.58 -24.89 2.88
C VAL A 680 -22.00 -24.58 2.39
N ILE A 681 -22.70 -23.74 3.14
CA ILE A 681 -23.88 -23.03 2.66
C ILE A 681 -23.54 -21.53 2.65
N ILE A 682 -23.59 -20.91 1.48
CA ILE A 682 -23.44 -19.45 1.38
C ILE A 682 -24.81 -18.78 1.28
N LYS A 683 -25.04 -17.83 2.19
CA LYS A 683 -26.21 -16.94 2.18
C LYS A 683 -25.73 -15.51 1.90
N PRO A 684 -25.66 -15.08 0.63
CA PRO A 684 -25.11 -13.77 0.28
C PRO A 684 -26.00 -12.61 0.75
N ALA A 685 -25.41 -11.42 0.85
CA ALA A 685 -26.17 -10.18 0.94
C ALA A 685 -27.04 -10.02 -0.33
N SER A 686 -28.31 -9.63 -0.17
CA SER A 686 -29.26 -9.58 -1.30
C SER A 686 -28.86 -8.60 -2.41
N VAL A 687 -28.05 -7.58 -2.09
CA VAL A 687 -27.59 -6.58 -3.05
C VAL A 687 -26.32 -6.99 -3.82
N ALA A 688 -25.78 -8.17 -3.52
CA ALA A 688 -24.55 -8.73 -4.07
C ALA A 688 -24.71 -10.23 -4.42
N ALA A 689 -25.95 -10.67 -4.65
CA ALA A 689 -26.27 -12.08 -4.82
C ALA A 689 -25.77 -12.62 -6.16
N LEU A 690 -25.79 -11.80 -7.23
CA LEU A 690 -25.27 -12.21 -8.53
C LEU A 690 -23.74 -12.33 -8.51
N CYS A 691 -23.04 -11.42 -7.84
CA CYS A 691 -21.60 -11.54 -7.59
C CYS A 691 -21.26 -12.86 -6.88
N ALA A 692 -22.01 -13.19 -5.82
CA ALA A 692 -21.83 -14.45 -5.10
C ALA A 692 -22.17 -15.69 -5.96
N TYR A 693 -23.14 -15.59 -6.86
CA TYR A 693 -23.44 -16.67 -7.82
C TYR A 693 -22.30 -16.85 -8.83
N GLU A 694 -21.79 -15.76 -9.40
CA GLU A 694 -20.66 -15.77 -10.34
C GLU A 694 -19.41 -16.39 -9.73
N MET A 695 -19.09 -16.06 -8.47
CA MET A 695 -17.96 -16.68 -7.77
C MET A 695 -18.23 -18.17 -7.46
N CYS A 696 -19.47 -18.57 -7.12
CA CYS A 696 -19.80 -19.98 -6.89
C CYS A 696 -19.59 -20.83 -8.14
N LYS A 697 -19.87 -20.29 -9.33
CA LYS A 697 -19.58 -20.98 -10.59
C LYS A 697 -18.10 -21.32 -10.73
N CYS A 698 -17.18 -20.46 -10.29
CA CYS A 698 -15.74 -20.78 -10.30
C CYS A 698 -15.43 -22.03 -9.48
N PHE A 699 -16.09 -22.22 -8.32
CA PHE A 699 -15.93 -23.42 -7.51
C PHE A 699 -16.53 -24.66 -8.19
N TRP A 700 -17.77 -24.54 -8.69
CA TRP A 700 -18.46 -25.67 -9.33
C TRP A 700 -17.77 -26.12 -10.62
N ASP A 701 -17.31 -25.17 -11.44
CA ASP A 701 -16.63 -25.46 -12.70
C ASP A 701 -15.21 -26.03 -12.49
N ALA A 702 -14.62 -25.83 -11.30
CA ALA A 702 -13.38 -26.48 -10.87
C ALA A 702 -13.58 -27.87 -10.23
N GLY A 703 -14.84 -28.31 -10.07
CA GLY A 703 -15.16 -29.65 -9.56
C GLY A 703 -15.60 -29.72 -8.10
N VAL A 704 -15.80 -28.59 -7.41
CA VAL A 704 -16.49 -28.61 -6.11
C VAL A 704 -17.97 -28.93 -6.35
N SER A 705 -18.50 -29.98 -5.70
CA SER A 705 -19.90 -30.37 -5.90
C SER A 705 -20.88 -29.28 -5.44
N LYS A 706 -22.00 -29.17 -6.17
CA LYS A 706 -23.17 -28.36 -5.77
C LYS A 706 -23.88 -28.86 -4.51
N ASN A 707 -23.59 -30.08 -4.03
CA ASN A 707 -24.03 -30.52 -2.70
C ASN A 707 -23.08 -30.02 -1.60
N THR A 708 -21.79 -29.88 -1.92
CA THR A 708 -20.74 -29.43 -0.99
C THR A 708 -20.76 -27.91 -0.81
N LEU A 709 -20.92 -27.14 -1.91
CA LEU A 709 -21.10 -25.69 -1.88
C LEU A 709 -22.49 -25.34 -2.42
N GLN A 710 -23.38 -24.94 -1.52
CA GLN A 710 -24.77 -24.60 -1.82
C GLN A 710 -25.00 -23.09 -1.77
N PHE A 711 -25.71 -22.55 -2.77
CA PHE A 711 -25.98 -21.11 -2.94
C PHE A 711 -27.42 -20.79 -2.56
N LEU A 712 -27.60 -20.04 -1.47
CA LEU A 712 -28.89 -19.86 -0.80
C LEU A 712 -29.24 -18.36 -0.62
N PRO A 713 -29.51 -17.62 -1.70
CA PRO A 713 -29.93 -16.22 -1.62
C PRO A 713 -31.32 -16.13 -0.99
N CYS A 714 -31.42 -15.54 0.21
CA CYS A 714 -32.71 -15.35 0.87
C CYS A 714 -32.74 -14.07 1.71
N PRO A 715 -33.93 -13.55 2.10
CA PRO A 715 -34.03 -12.43 3.02
C PRO A 715 -33.36 -12.69 4.37
N GLY A 716 -32.82 -11.66 5.01
CA GLY A 716 -32.20 -11.76 6.34
C GLY A 716 -33.14 -12.36 7.39
N ALA A 717 -34.40 -11.92 7.41
CA ALA A 717 -35.43 -12.43 8.33
C ALA A 717 -35.65 -13.95 8.20
N LEU A 718 -35.73 -14.46 6.97
CA LEU A 718 -35.95 -15.89 6.72
C LEU A 718 -34.75 -16.73 7.19
N ALA A 719 -33.53 -16.26 6.96
CA ALA A 719 -32.33 -16.91 7.49
C ALA A 719 -32.31 -16.87 9.03
N GLY A 720 -32.69 -15.74 9.64
CA GLY A 720 -32.79 -15.61 11.10
C GLY A 720 -33.80 -16.58 11.72
N GLU A 721 -34.91 -16.86 11.03
CA GLU A 721 -35.96 -17.76 11.52
C GLU A 721 -35.62 -19.25 11.37
N HIS A 722 -34.96 -19.63 10.27
CA HIS A 722 -34.80 -21.06 9.93
C HIS A 722 -33.35 -21.54 9.80
N LEU A 723 -32.41 -20.67 9.44
CA LEU A 723 -31.01 -21.03 9.27
C LEU A 723 -30.25 -20.87 10.60
N ILE A 724 -30.27 -19.68 11.21
CA ILE A 724 -29.50 -19.38 12.43
C ILE A 724 -29.82 -20.30 13.64
N PRO A 725 -31.09 -20.62 13.97
CA PRO A 725 -31.40 -21.48 15.12
C PRO A 725 -31.12 -22.97 14.86
N ASN A 726 -30.81 -23.37 13.62
CA ASN A 726 -30.63 -24.76 13.27
C ASN A 726 -29.36 -25.33 13.92
N LYS A 727 -29.51 -26.41 14.71
CA LYS A 727 -28.43 -27.05 15.49
C LYS A 727 -27.47 -27.87 14.66
N ASP A 728 -27.84 -28.20 13.42
CA ASP A 728 -27.01 -28.95 12.49
C ASP A 728 -25.96 -28.08 11.77
N ILE A 729 -25.91 -26.78 12.07
CA ILE A 729 -24.83 -25.89 11.67
C ILE A 729 -23.79 -25.87 12.79
N ASP A 730 -22.55 -26.21 12.45
CA ASP A 730 -21.44 -26.29 13.40
C ASP A 730 -20.81 -24.92 13.67
N PHE A 731 -20.73 -24.07 12.64
CA PHE A 731 -20.23 -22.71 12.77
C PHE A 731 -20.78 -21.77 11.69
N LEU A 732 -20.67 -20.47 11.97
CA LEU A 732 -21.06 -19.40 11.06
C LEU A 732 -19.94 -18.38 10.94
N ILE A 733 -19.63 -18.00 9.69
CA ILE A 733 -18.74 -16.90 9.35
C ILE A 733 -19.61 -15.72 8.91
N LEU A 734 -19.57 -14.62 9.66
CA LEU A 734 -20.27 -13.38 9.35
C LEU A 734 -19.27 -12.28 9.03
N THR A 735 -19.56 -11.50 8.01
CA THR A 735 -19.01 -10.15 7.90
C THR A 735 -20.14 -9.16 7.69
N GLY A 736 -20.31 -8.23 8.62
CA GLY A 736 -21.48 -7.35 8.63
C GLY A 736 -21.55 -6.44 9.86
N GLY A 737 -22.75 -5.96 10.20
CA GLY A 737 -22.93 -5.05 11.34
C GLY A 737 -22.88 -5.75 12.70
N GLU A 738 -22.45 -5.02 13.73
CA GLU A 738 -22.46 -5.45 15.14
C GLU A 738 -23.86 -5.94 15.56
N ASP A 739 -24.90 -5.17 15.24
CA ASP A 739 -26.29 -5.51 15.56
C ASP A 739 -26.74 -6.86 14.95
N THR A 740 -26.22 -7.20 13.77
CA THR A 740 -26.53 -8.48 13.12
C THR A 740 -25.89 -9.64 13.86
N ALA A 741 -24.62 -9.50 14.25
CA ALA A 741 -23.92 -10.49 15.05
C ALA A 741 -24.60 -10.69 16.41
N ALA A 742 -24.97 -9.60 17.08
CA ALA A 742 -25.71 -9.64 18.34
C ALA A 742 -27.05 -10.38 18.20
N THR A 743 -27.83 -10.06 17.16
CA THR A 743 -29.12 -10.72 16.88
C THR A 743 -28.95 -12.23 16.62
N MET A 744 -27.88 -12.64 15.92
CA MET A 744 -27.59 -14.06 15.72
C MET A 744 -27.29 -14.77 17.04
N MET A 745 -26.48 -14.15 17.90
CA MET A 745 -26.14 -14.68 19.21
C MET A 745 -27.33 -14.69 20.18
N GLU A 746 -28.29 -13.77 20.05
CA GLU A 746 -29.56 -13.81 20.78
C GLU A 746 -30.45 -14.98 20.33
N THR A 747 -30.48 -15.24 19.02
CA THR A 747 -31.26 -16.32 18.40
C THR A 747 -30.73 -17.70 18.78
N ARG A 748 -29.40 -17.89 18.72
CA ARG A 748 -28.72 -19.13 19.11
C ARG A 748 -27.48 -18.82 19.95
N ASN A 749 -27.64 -18.84 21.29
CA ASN A 749 -26.59 -18.42 22.22
C ASN A 749 -25.33 -19.29 22.21
N ASP A 750 -25.44 -20.55 21.76
CA ASP A 750 -24.33 -21.50 21.66
C ASP A 750 -23.68 -21.55 20.26
N LEU A 751 -24.11 -20.69 19.32
CA LEU A 751 -23.54 -20.65 17.97
C LEU A 751 -22.03 -20.40 18.02
N PHE A 752 -21.26 -21.13 17.20
CA PHE A 752 -19.86 -20.79 16.97
C PHE A 752 -19.77 -19.72 15.87
N LEU A 753 -19.80 -18.47 16.30
CA LEU A 753 -19.77 -17.30 15.42
C LEU A 753 -18.33 -16.78 15.30
N SER A 754 -17.83 -16.72 14.06
CA SER A 754 -16.66 -15.93 13.69
C SER A 754 -17.18 -14.71 12.92
N ALA A 755 -17.19 -13.55 13.56
CA ALA A 755 -17.78 -12.34 13.00
C ALA A 755 -16.76 -11.20 12.95
N GLU A 756 -16.48 -10.76 11.74
CA GLU A 756 -15.78 -9.49 11.47
C GLU A 756 -16.83 -8.40 11.31
N THR A 757 -16.76 -7.38 12.15
CA THR A 757 -17.76 -6.30 12.20
C THR A 757 -17.16 -4.95 11.81
N GLY A 758 -18.01 -3.93 11.71
CA GLY A 758 -17.64 -2.59 11.25
C GLY A 758 -16.54 -1.90 12.08
N GLY A 759 -16.10 -0.76 11.57
CA GLY A 759 -15.03 0.05 12.16
C GLY A 759 -15.42 1.53 12.25
N LYS A 760 -14.86 2.21 13.26
CA LYS A 760 -14.81 3.68 13.27
C LYS A 760 -13.37 4.13 13.09
N ASP A 761 -12.88 3.82 11.90
CA ASP A 761 -11.45 3.86 11.63
C ASP A 761 -10.94 5.28 11.44
N ALA A 762 -9.72 5.50 11.93
CA ALA A 762 -9.14 6.82 12.07
C ALA A 762 -7.71 6.91 11.53
N THR A 763 -7.36 8.05 10.94
CA THR A 763 -5.98 8.44 10.64
C THR A 763 -5.58 9.63 11.50
N ILE A 764 -4.49 9.48 12.25
CA ILE A 764 -3.88 10.57 13.03
C ILE A 764 -2.80 11.22 12.17
N VAL A 765 -2.80 12.55 12.07
CA VAL A 765 -1.74 13.32 11.38
C VAL A 765 -1.08 14.25 12.38
N THR A 766 0.21 14.04 12.62
CA THR A 766 0.99 14.83 13.58
C THR A 766 1.67 16.02 12.91
N ASN A 767 2.21 16.95 13.70
CA ASN A 767 3.01 18.06 13.17
C ASN A 767 4.31 17.64 12.46
N MET A 768 4.74 16.38 12.58
CA MET A 768 5.91 15.82 11.90
C MET A 768 5.58 15.06 10.61
N ALA A 769 4.32 15.09 10.16
CA ALA A 769 3.87 14.40 8.96
C ALA A 769 4.41 15.02 7.65
N ASP A 770 4.49 14.19 6.61
CA ASP A 770 4.50 14.67 5.22
C ASP A 770 3.06 15.02 4.83
N ARG A 771 2.73 16.32 4.76
CA ARG A 771 1.35 16.82 4.67
C ARG A 771 0.68 16.38 3.37
N GLU A 772 1.41 16.36 2.27
CA GLU A 772 0.92 15.98 0.95
C GLU A 772 0.65 14.47 0.89
N GLN A 773 1.59 13.67 1.40
CA GLN A 773 1.41 12.23 1.53
C GLN A 773 0.22 11.90 2.42
N ALA A 774 0.06 12.61 3.55
CA ALA A 774 -1.08 12.43 4.44
C ALA A 774 -2.41 12.74 3.74
N VAL A 775 -2.52 13.85 3.02
CA VAL A 775 -3.74 14.19 2.25
C VAL A 775 -4.06 13.09 1.23
N LYS A 776 -3.07 12.66 0.45
CA LYS A 776 -3.24 11.58 -0.55
C LYS A 776 -3.77 10.30 0.11
N ASN A 777 -3.11 9.84 1.18
CA ASN A 777 -3.45 8.61 1.87
C ASN A 777 -4.83 8.69 2.53
N VAL A 778 -5.17 9.82 3.14
CA VAL A 778 -6.47 10.04 3.78
C VAL A 778 -7.59 10.07 2.74
N CYS A 779 -7.46 10.83 1.65
CA CYS A 779 -8.49 10.89 0.61
C CYS A 779 -8.72 9.52 -0.04
N GLN A 780 -7.65 8.79 -0.36
CA GLN A 780 -7.77 7.42 -0.89
C GLN A 780 -8.47 6.49 0.10
N SER A 781 -8.13 6.56 1.39
CA SER A 781 -8.69 5.69 2.42
C SER A 781 -10.13 6.03 2.79
N ALA A 782 -10.51 7.31 2.72
CA ALA A 782 -11.85 7.79 3.07
C ALA A 782 -12.87 7.58 1.94
N PHE A 783 -12.45 7.77 0.67
CA PHE A 783 -13.37 7.85 -0.45
C PHE A 783 -13.28 6.69 -1.45
N GLY A 784 -12.21 5.87 -1.39
CA GLY A 784 -12.10 4.65 -2.18
C GLY A 784 -13.29 3.70 -1.95
N ASN A 785 -13.78 3.05 -3.01
CA ASN A 785 -15.04 2.28 -3.00
C ASN A 785 -16.25 3.08 -2.47
N SER A 786 -16.29 4.39 -2.75
CA SER A 786 -17.32 5.31 -2.25
C SER A 786 -17.42 5.33 -0.72
N GLY A 787 -16.29 5.14 -0.02
CA GLY A 787 -16.23 5.06 1.45
C GLY A 787 -16.89 3.83 2.06
N GLN A 788 -17.28 2.84 1.25
CA GLN A 788 -17.94 1.61 1.70
C GLN A 788 -16.92 0.51 2.01
N LYS A 789 -15.93 0.82 2.85
CA LYS A 789 -15.00 -0.18 3.37
C LYS A 789 -15.12 -0.19 4.88
N CYS A 790 -15.14 -1.37 5.51
CA CYS A 790 -15.00 -1.45 6.96
C CYS A 790 -13.71 -0.78 7.42
N SER A 791 -12.65 -0.81 6.59
CA SER A 791 -11.36 -0.19 6.80
C SER A 791 -11.28 1.32 6.47
N ALA A 792 -12.36 1.95 6.01
CA ALA A 792 -12.30 3.31 5.46
C ALA A 792 -11.98 4.33 6.55
N THR A 793 -11.03 5.24 6.29
CA THR A 793 -10.76 6.38 7.18
C THR A 793 -11.99 7.28 7.24
N SER A 794 -12.79 7.12 8.29
CA SER A 794 -13.99 7.94 8.52
C SER A 794 -13.74 9.07 9.51
N LEU A 795 -12.64 8.97 10.28
CA LEU A 795 -12.19 9.97 11.24
C LEU A 795 -10.75 10.44 10.90
N LEU A 796 -10.57 11.73 10.68
CA LEU A 796 -9.26 12.36 10.54
C LEU A 796 -8.97 13.16 11.80
N VAL A 797 -8.01 12.71 12.60
CA VAL A 797 -7.61 13.39 13.84
C VAL A 797 -6.32 14.14 13.58
N LEU A 798 -6.39 15.47 13.60
CA LEU A 798 -5.27 16.34 13.32
C LEU A 798 -4.72 16.93 14.61
N GLU A 799 -3.40 16.88 14.80
CA GLU A 799 -2.78 17.72 15.82
C GLU A 799 -3.03 19.20 15.55
N ASP A 800 -2.97 20.00 16.60
CA ASP A 800 -3.34 21.41 16.61
C ASP A 800 -2.76 22.24 15.45
N GLU A 801 -1.46 22.06 15.18
CA GLU A 801 -0.78 22.77 14.09
C GLU A 801 -1.37 22.41 12.72
N VAL A 802 -1.58 21.12 12.46
CA VAL A 802 -2.10 20.62 11.17
C VAL A 802 -3.57 20.98 11.01
N TYR A 803 -4.36 20.92 12.09
CA TYR A 803 -5.77 21.34 12.08
C TYR A 803 -5.94 22.82 11.70
N ASN A 804 -5.00 23.67 12.13
CA ASN A 804 -5.05 25.11 11.84
C ASN A 804 -4.29 25.49 10.56
N ASP A 805 -3.64 24.54 9.88
CA ASP A 805 -2.96 24.77 8.62
C ASP A 805 -3.96 24.93 7.46
N LYS A 806 -3.98 26.14 6.88
CA LYS A 806 -4.82 26.48 5.73
C LYS A 806 -4.39 25.74 4.46
N GLY A 807 -3.09 25.47 4.30
CA GLY A 807 -2.53 24.72 3.17
C GLY A 807 -3.02 23.28 3.20
N PHE A 808 -2.85 22.59 4.33
CA PHE A 808 -3.39 21.25 4.55
C PHE A 808 -4.90 21.18 4.30
N LYS A 809 -5.69 22.08 4.92
CA LYS A 809 -7.15 22.11 4.72
C LYS A 809 -7.54 22.32 3.25
N LYS A 810 -6.85 23.24 2.55
CA LYS A 810 -7.07 23.49 1.12
C LYS A 810 -6.76 22.25 0.29
N ALA A 811 -5.59 21.64 0.48
CA ALA A 811 -5.16 20.46 -0.25
C ALA A 811 -6.11 19.27 -0.04
N LEU A 812 -6.59 19.07 1.19
CA LEU A 812 -7.58 18.03 1.50
C LEU A 812 -8.90 18.23 0.72
N ILE A 813 -9.42 19.47 0.69
CA ILE A 813 -10.64 19.82 -0.03
C ILE A 813 -10.46 19.68 -1.54
N ASP A 814 -9.37 20.21 -2.09
CA ASP A 814 -9.09 20.15 -3.53
C ASP A 814 -8.94 18.70 -4.01
N THR A 815 -8.16 17.89 -3.28
CA THR A 815 -7.99 16.47 -3.57
C THR A 815 -9.33 15.73 -3.56
N ALA A 816 -10.14 15.93 -2.51
CA ALA A 816 -11.43 15.26 -2.37
C ALA A 816 -12.44 15.67 -3.48
N THR A 817 -12.49 16.94 -3.83
CA THR A 817 -13.42 17.45 -4.85
C THR A 817 -12.97 17.16 -6.28
N SER A 818 -11.69 16.88 -6.49
CA SER A 818 -11.11 16.50 -7.79
C SER A 818 -11.30 15.03 -8.15
N MET A 819 -11.66 14.16 -7.19
CA MET A 819 -11.95 12.75 -7.46
C MET A 819 -13.25 12.62 -8.26
N ASN A 820 -13.13 12.22 -9.53
CA ASN A 820 -14.30 12.04 -10.40
C ASN A 820 -15.25 10.97 -9.85
N VAL A 821 -16.52 11.35 -9.67
CA VAL A 821 -17.63 10.49 -9.26
C VAL A 821 -18.51 10.27 -10.49
N GLY A 822 -18.94 9.03 -10.76
CA GLY A 822 -19.87 8.79 -11.86
C GLY A 822 -20.11 7.32 -12.18
N SER A 823 -20.60 7.07 -13.39
CA SER A 823 -20.85 5.72 -13.91
C SER A 823 -19.57 4.90 -13.95
N ILE A 824 -19.59 3.69 -13.40
CA ILE A 824 -18.41 2.80 -13.41
C ILE A 824 -18.00 2.34 -14.81
N TRP A 825 -18.89 2.51 -15.79
CA TRP A 825 -18.63 2.18 -17.20
C TRP A 825 -17.80 3.23 -17.93
N ASP A 826 -17.48 4.35 -17.27
CA ASP A 826 -16.57 5.39 -17.72
C ASP A 826 -15.32 5.38 -16.84
N PHE A 827 -14.17 5.02 -17.44
CA PHE A 827 -12.93 4.75 -16.72
C PHE A 827 -12.29 5.98 -16.07
N LYS A 828 -12.75 7.20 -16.41
CA LYS A 828 -12.29 8.43 -15.75
C LYS A 828 -12.74 8.52 -14.29
N ASN A 829 -13.81 7.80 -13.93
CA ASN A 829 -14.42 7.87 -12.61
C ASN A 829 -13.62 7.04 -11.62
N ARG A 830 -13.23 7.67 -10.52
CA ARG A 830 -12.50 7.06 -9.40
C ARG A 830 -13.43 6.55 -8.31
N ILE A 831 -14.61 7.13 -8.24
CA ILE A 831 -15.65 6.82 -7.27
C ILE A 831 -16.91 6.40 -8.03
N GLY A 832 -17.39 5.20 -7.72
CA GLY A 832 -18.58 4.62 -8.33
C GLY A 832 -19.83 4.92 -7.50
N THR A 833 -20.73 3.96 -7.40
CA THR A 833 -22.00 4.12 -6.70
C THR A 833 -21.99 3.50 -5.31
N LEU A 834 -22.83 4.00 -4.43
CA LEU A 834 -23.24 3.29 -3.22
C LEU A 834 -24.00 2.02 -3.60
N ALA A 835 -23.80 0.93 -2.86
CA ALA A 835 -24.56 -0.32 -3.10
C ALA A 835 -26.01 -0.22 -2.61
N ASN A 836 -26.29 0.70 -1.68
CA ASN A 836 -27.61 1.01 -1.18
C ASN A 836 -27.83 2.53 -1.22
N LYS A 837 -29.10 2.97 -1.25
CA LYS A 837 -29.40 4.38 -1.05
C LYS A 837 -28.96 4.81 0.34
N VAL A 838 -28.66 6.10 0.48
CA VAL A 838 -28.37 6.71 1.78
C VAL A 838 -29.54 6.45 2.75
N GLY A 839 -29.20 6.00 3.95
CA GLY A 839 -30.14 5.71 5.04
C GLY A 839 -29.42 5.56 6.37
N GLY A 840 -30.17 5.38 7.46
CA GLY A 840 -29.62 5.09 8.79
C GLY A 840 -28.62 6.14 9.29
N ASN A 841 -27.48 5.68 9.81
CA ASN A 841 -26.44 6.57 10.37
C ASN A 841 -25.89 7.55 9.33
N LEU A 842 -25.72 7.12 8.07
CA LEU A 842 -25.23 7.97 6.99
C LEU A 842 -26.18 9.13 6.72
N GLU A 843 -27.48 8.85 6.59
CA GLU A 843 -28.50 9.89 6.37
C GLU A 843 -28.51 10.91 7.51
N LYS A 844 -28.46 10.45 8.75
CA LYS A 844 -28.39 11.34 9.91
C LYS A 844 -27.15 12.22 9.86
N ALA A 845 -25.99 11.65 9.53
CA ALA A 845 -24.74 12.40 9.43
C ALA A 845 -24.73 13.43 8.30
N LEU A 846 -25.39 13.16 7.17
CA LEU A 846 -25.48 14.11 6.06
C LEU A 846 -26.46 15.26 6.32
N ASN A 847 -27.56 14.99 7.04
CA ASN A 847 -28.65 15.96 7.22
C ASN A 847 -28.50 16.86 8.46
N GLN A 848 -27.56 16.56 9.36
CA GLN A 848 -27.42 17.25 10.65
C GLN A 848 -25.98 17.68 10.88
N LEU A 849 -25.78 18.89 11.39
CA LEU A 849 -24.51 19.35 11.98
C LEU A 849 -24.69 19.43 13.50
N GLU A 850 -23.73 18.94 14.26
CA GLU A 850 -23.72 18.99 15.74
C GLU A 850 -22.65 19.96 16.24
N GLY A 851 -22.93 20.71 17.31
CA GLY A 851 -21.95 21.59 17.94
C GLY A 851 -21.33 22.62 16.98
N ASN A 852 -20.00 22.59 16.86
CA ASN A 852 -19.22 23.47 15.98
C ASN A 852 -18.94 22.88 14.58
N GLU A 853 -19.62 21.79 14.20
CA GLU A 853 -19.45 21.18 12.89
C GLU A 853 -19.81 22.15 11.75
N THR A 854 -18.97 22.15 10.71
CA THR A 854 -19.21 22.87 9.46
C THR A 854 -18.87 21.96 8.28
N TRP A 855 -19.54 22.15 7.15
CA TRP A 855 -19.14 21.50 5.91
C TRP A 855 -17.93 22.20 5.31
N ALA A 856 -16.82 21.47 5.21
CA ALA A 856 -15.69 21.84 4.34
C ALA A 856 -15.98 21.44 2.89
N VAL A 857 -16.71 20.32 2.70
CA VAL A 857 -17.29 19.89 1.43
C VAL A 857 -18.70 19.37 1.72
N GLU A 858 -19.72 20.04 1.19
CA GLU A 858 -21.13 19.69 1.40
C GLU A 858 -21.53 18.43 0.60
N PRO A 859 -22.43 17.59 1.14
CA PRO A 859 -22.91 16.41 0.43
C PRO A 859 -23.73 16.79 -0.80
N SER A 860 -23.42 16.14 -1.91
CA SER A 860 -24.13 16.29 -3.17
C SER A 860 -24.08 14.99 -3.98
N TYR A 861 -24.96 14.87 -4.98
CA TYR A 861 -25.06 13.68 -5.83
C TYR A 861 -24.66 14.02 -7.26
N GLU A 862 -23.94 13.12 -7.93
CA GLU A 862 -23.64 13.26 -9.34
C GLU A 862 -24.87 12.91 -10.20
N ASN A 863 -25.17 13.74 -11.20
CA ASN A 863 -26.30 13.56 -12.14
C ASN A 863 -27.66 13.28 -11.47
N ASN A 864 -27.89 13.80 -10.25
CA ASN A 864 -29.07 13.49 -9.42
C ASN A 864 -29.31 11.99 -9.17
N ASN A 865 -28.32 11.13 -9.40
CA ASN A 865 -28.41 9.71 -9.13
C ASN A 865 -28.26 9.48 -7.61
N PRO A 866 -29.27 8.92 -6.92
CA PRO A 866 -29.26 8.77 -5.46
C PRO A 866 -28.22 7.75 -4.94
N TYR A 867 -27.56 7.02 -5.84
CA TYR A 867 -26.45 6.13 -5.51
C TYR A 867 -25.08 6.78 -5.74
N MET A 868 -24.98 7.91 -6.46
CA MET A 868 -23.69 8.56 -6.75
C MET A 868 -23.40 9.71 -5.78
N LEU A 869 -23.25 9.39 -4.49
CA LEU A 869 -22.90 10.37 -3.46
C LEU A 869 -21.44 10.82 -3.61
N LYS A 870 -21.20 12.13 -3.66
CA LYS A 870 -19.85 12.71 -3.74
C LYS A 870 -19.16 12.74 -2.38
N PRO A 871 -17.81 12.78 -2.35
CA PRO A 871 -17.04 13.03 -1.13
C PRO A 871 -17.58 14.22 -0.34
N SER A 872 -17.73 14.03 0.97
CA SER A 872 -18.19 15.06 1.90
C SER A 872 -17.22 15.14 3.08
N ILE A 873 -16.95 16.35 3.57
CA ILE A 873 -16.01 16.59 4.66
C ILE A 873 -16.65 17.50 5.70
N LYS A 874 -16.77 17.00 6.94
CA LYS A 874 -17.14 17.79 8.10
C LYS A 874 -15.90 18.23 8.86
N TRP A 875 -15.85 19.49 9.23
CA TRP A 875 -14.78 20.10 10.01
C TRP A 875 -15.31 20.57 11.37
N GLY A 876 -14.52 20.41 12.44
CA GLY A 876 -14.94 20.82 13.78
C GLY A 876 -15.79 19.77 14.50
N VAL A 877 -15.61 18.49 14.17
CA VAL A 877 -16.27 17.38 14.87
C VAL A 877 -15.74 17.30 16.30
N GLU A 878 -16.65 17.17 17.26
CA GLU A 878 -16.33 17.15 18.70
C GLU A 878 -16.29 15.73 19.26
N GLU A 879 -15.49 15.52 20.31
CA GLU A 879 -15.41 14.26 21.05
C GLU A 879 -16.77 13.84 21.59
N GLY A 880 -17.14 12.58 21.34
CA GLY A 880 -18.41 12.00 21.79
C GLY A 880 -19.64 12.40 20.96
N SER A 881 -19.48 13.23 19.92
CA SER A 881 -20.55 13.53 18.95
C SER A 881 -21.06 12.27 18.25
N PHE A 882 -22.23 12.36 17.62
CA PHE A 882 -22.81 11.20 16.93
C PHE A 882 -21.87 10.65 15.87
N ILE A 883 -21.28 11.51 15.03
CA ILE A 883 -20.39 11.08 13.95
C ILE A 883 -19.06 10.54 14.48
N HIS A 884 -18.57 11.00 15.64
CA HIS A 884 -17.39 10.43 16.29
C HIS A 884 -17.64 8.97 16.72
N MET A 885 -18.84 8.66 17.20
CA MET A 885 -19.14 7.38 17.84
C MET A 885 -19.78 6.32 16.94
N ASN A 886 -20.18 6.68 15.71
CA ASN A 886 -20.96 5.80 14.83
C ASN A 886 -20.33 5.64 13.43
N GLU A 887 -20.27 4.40 12.96
CA GLU A 887 -19.89 4.06 11.59
C GLU A 887 -20.96 4.57 10.59
N LEU A 888 -20.49 5.12 9.46
CA LEU A 888 -21.35 5.72 8.43
C LEU A 888 -21.43 4.91 7.14
N PHE A 889 -20.35 4.20 6.77
CA PHE A 889 -20.31 3.37 5.55
C PHE A 889 -20.64 4.12 4.24
N GLY A 890 -20.06 5.31 4.08
CA GLY A 890 -20.18 6.17 2.90
C GLY A 890 -19.03 7.17 2.82
N PRO A 891 -18.95 7.99 1.76
CA PRO A 891 -17.80 8.85 1.46
C PRO A 891 -17.85 10.14 2.29
N VAL A 892 -17.84 10.01 3.62
CA VAL A 892 -17.95 11.12 4.59
C VAL A 892 -16.75 11.07 5.54
N LEU A 893 -15.95 12.14 5.54
CA LEU A 893 -14.80 12.30 6.42
C LEU A 893 -15.13 13.28 7.56
N ALA A 894 -14.96 12.85 8.81
CA ALA A 894 -15.09 13.66 10.01
C ALA A 894 -13.72 14.15 10.48
N VAL A 895 -13.48 15.46 10.49
CA VAL A 895 -12.20 16.05 10.92
C VAL A 895 -12.28 16.59 12.34
N MET A 896 -11.41 16.06 13.20
CA MET A 896 -11.29 16.40 14.62
C MET A 896 -9.93 17.03 14.92
N ARG A 897 -9.89 17.81 15.99
CA ARG A 897 -8.69 18.46 16.51
C ARG A 897 -8.22 17.73 17.77
N ALA A 898 -6.94 17.39 17.83
CA ALA A 898 -6.25 16.93 19.04
C ALA A 898 -5.20 17.96 19.48
N SER A 899 -4.94 18.04 20.78
CA SER A 899 -3.89 18.92 21.32
C SER A 899 -2.48 18.39 21.07
N ASP A 900 -2.35 17.08 21.04
CA ASP A 900 -1.11 16.31 20.91
C ASP A 900 -1.45 14.85 20.55
N LEU A 901 -0.43 14.05 20.27
CA LEU A 901 -0.57 12.63 19.95
C LEU A 901 -1.26 11.79 21.05
N GLU A 902 -0.99 12.05 22.34
CA GLU A 902 -1.59 11.28 23.43
C GLU A 902 -3.11 11.48 23.45
N HIS A 903 -3.53 12.73 23.29
CA HIS A 903 -4.93 13.08 23.14
C HIS A 903 -5.53 12.48 21.86
N ALA A 904 -4.82 12.52 20.72
CA ALA A 904 -5.28 11.91 19.47
C ALA A 904 -5.54 10.41 19.61
N VAL A 905 -4.63 9.67 20.27
CA VAL A 905 -4.81 8.23 20.56
C VAL A 905 -6.01 7.98 21.45
N LYS A 906 -6.23 8.83 22.47
CA LYS A 906 -7.41 8.76 23.33
C LYS A 906 -8.72 8.92 22.54
N ILE A 907 -8.80 9.94 21.67
CA ILE A 907 -9.97 10.19 20.82
C ILE A 907 -10.34 8.92 20.04
N VAL A 908 -9.36 8.32 19.34
CA VAL A 908 -9.60 7.12 18.52
C VAL A 908 -10.02 5.92 19.37
N ASN A 909 -9.33 5.66 20.48
CA ASN A 909 -9.65 4.54 21.36
C ASN A 909 -11.04 4.66 22.02
N ASP A 910 -11.50 5.88 22.30
CA ASP A 910 -12.79 6.14 22.96
C ASP A 910 -14.00 5.73 22.09
N THR A 911 -13.82 5.52 20.78
CA THR A 911 -14.89 5.01 19.89
C THR A 911 -15.36 3.60 20.28
N GLY A 912 -14.49 2.82 20.93
CA GLY A 912 -14.74 1.41 21.30
C GLY A 912 -14.62 0.41 20.13
N TYR A 913 -14.40 0.91 18.91
CA TYR A 913 -14.02 0.09 17.75
C TYR A 913 -12.50 -0.13 17.75
N GLY A 914 -12.03 -1.02 16.88
CA GLY A 914 -10.61 -1.32 16.78
C GLY A 914 -10.27 -2.14 15.54
N LEU A 915 -10.76 -1.74 14.36
CA LEU A 915 -10.48 -2.45 13.12
C LEU A 915 -9.18 -1.95 12.49
N THR A 916 -9.20 -0.76 11.86
CA THR A 916 -8.00 -0.15 11.29
C THR A 916 -7.70 1.23 11.87
N SER A 917 -6.42 1.58 11.93
CA SER A 917 -6.02 2.96 12.16
C SER A 917 -4.68 3.28 11.50
N GLY A 918 -4.54 4.53 11.06
CA GLY A 918 -3.34 5.07 10.47
C GLY A 918 -2.68 6.14 11.34
N ILE A 919 -1.36 6.28 11.21
CA ILE A 919 -0.62 7.46 11.64
C ILE A 919 0.26 7.98 10.48
N GLU A 920 0.21 9.29 10.26
CA GLU A 920 1.12 10.02 9.39
C GLU A 920 2.09 10.80 10.28
N SER A 921 3.32 10.30 10.39
CA SER A 921 4.41 10.91 11.15
C SER A 921 5.77 10.39 10.68
N LEU A 922 6.73 11.30 10.53
CA LEU A 922 8.13 10.95 10.26
C LEU A 922 8.98 10.78 11.53
N ASP A 923 8.43 11.06 12.73
CA ASP A 923 9.13 10.86 14.01
C ASP A 923 8.89 9.44 14.54
N GLU A 924 9.93 8.62 14.55
CA GLU A 924 9.86 7.23 15.02
C GLU A 924 9.40 7.10 16.48
N ARG A 925 9.57 8.13 17.30
CA ARG A 925 9.11 8.15 18.69
C ARG A 925 7.59 8.26 18.78
N GLU A 926 6.99 9.08 17.91
CA GLU A 926 5.53 9.20 17.79
C GLU A 926 4.93 7.89 17.29
N VAL A 927 5.52 7.30 16.25
CA VAL A 927 5.10 6.01 15.71
C VAL A 927 5.19 4.91 16.78
N THR A 928 6.26 4.90 17.58
CA THR A 928 6.44 3.92 18.66
C THR A 928 5.36 4.08 19.73
N TYR A 929 5.16 5.30 20.24
CA TYR A 929 4.09 5.59 21.22
C TYR A 929 2.72 5.17 20.69
N TRP A 930 2.41 5.53 19.44
CA TRP A 930 1.14 5.18 18.81
C TRP A 930 0.96 3.65 18.68
N LYS A 931 1.99 2.92 18.21
CA LYS A 931 1.97 1.44 18.11
C LYS A 931 1.73 0.75 19.46
N GLU A 932 2.17 1.35 20.56
CA GLU A 932 2.06 0.78 21.91
C GLU A 932 0.72 1.10 22.58
N ASN A 933 0.10 2.24 22.26
CA ASN A 933 -1.07 2.75 22.99
C ASN A 933 -2.39 2.72 22.20
N LEU A 934 -2.33 2.59 20.87
CA LEU A 934 -3.52 2.54 20.04
C LEU A 934 -4.10 1.12 19.96
N LYS A 935 -5.42 1.01 20.13
CA LYS A 935 -6.16 -0.26 20.15
C LYS A 935 -6.88 -0.51 18.83
N ALA A 936 -6.18 -1.07 17.85
CA ALA A 936 -6.79 -1.58 16.62
C ALA A 936 -6.07 -2.82 16.10
N GLY A 937 -6.79 -3.67 15.37
CA GLY A 937 -6.27 -4.93 14.84
C GLY A 937 -5.29 -4.73 13.68
N ASN A 938 -5.49 -3.71 12.85
CA ASN A 938 -4.60 -3.36 11.74
C ASN A 938 -4.09 -1.92 11.89
N LEU A 939 -2.77 -1.77 12.02
CA LEU A 939 -2.09 -0.49 12.18
C LEU A 939 -1.30 -0.15 10.92
N TYR A 940 -1.45 1.08 10.42
CA TYR A 940 -0.78 1.58 9.22
C TYR A 940 0.05 2.83 9.51
N VAL A 941 1.29 2.89 9.03
CA VAL A 941 2.19 4.03 9.25
C VAL A 941 2.64 4.60 7.90
N ASN A 942 2.39 5.89 7.68
CA ASN A 942 2.77 6.66 6.48
C ASN A 942 2.22 6.08 5.16
N ARG A 943 1.02 5.50 5.22
CA ARG A 943 0.30 4.88 4.10
C ARG A 943 -1.21 4.89 4.36
N GLY A 944 -2.00 4.66 3.31
CA GLY A 944 -3.44 4.44 3.44
C GLY A 944 -3.79 3.24 4.32
N THR A 945 -4.97 3.26 4.95
CA THR A 945 -5.45 2.26 5.91
C THR A 945 -6.25 1.12 5.28
N THR A 946 -6.41 1.13 3.96
CA THR A 946 -7.22 0.17 3.20
C THR A 946 -6.35 -0.69 2.27
N GLY A 947 -6.93 -1.77 1.74
CA GLY A 947 -6.23 -2.67 0.81
C GLY A 947 -5.24 -3.59 1.50
N ALA A 948 -5.68 -4.21 2.59
CA ALA A 948 -4.93 -5.29 3.24
C ALA A 948 -4.74 -6.46 2.26
N ILE A 949 -3.55 -7.03 2.23
CA ILE A 949 -3.18 -8.17 1.37
C ILE A 949 -2.98 -9.40 2.26
N VAL A 950 -3.50 -10.55 1.82
CA VAL A 950 -3.39 -11.84 2.52
C VAL A 950 -1.93 -12.14 2.89
N LEU A 951 -1.70 -12.66 4.10
CA LEU A 951 -0.41 -12.88 4.77
C LEU A 951 0.43 -11.63 5.06
N ARG A 952 0.34 -10.59 4.22
CA ARG A 952 1.07 -9.33 4.39
C ARG A 952 0.47 -8.47 5.50
N GLN A 953 -0.84 -8.21 5.46
CA GLN A 953 -1.57 -7.55 6.55
C GLN A 953 -2.82 -8.36 6.91
N PRO A 954 -2.68 -9.52 7.58
CA PRO A 954 -3.82 -10.26 8.11
C PRO A 954 -4.91 -9.35 8.69
N PHE A 955 -6.13 -9.55 8.23
CA PHE A 955 -7.19 -8.56 8.45
C PHE A 955 -8.15 -9.02 9.54
N GLY A 956 -8.44 -8.13 10.48
CA GLY A 956 -9.46 -8.36 11.51
C GLY A 956 -9.29 -7.44 12.71
N GLY A 957 -10.38 -7.18 13.41
CA GLY A 957 -10.45 -6.16 14.45
C GLY A 957 -10.27 -6.64 15.89
N MET A 958 -10.49 -5.71 16.82
CA MET A 958 -10.66 -5.96 18.25
C MET A 958 -11.80 -5.08 18.79
N GLY A 959 -12.21 -5.30 20.05
CA GLY A 959 -13.33 -4.58 20.62
C GLY A 959 -14.62 -4.85 19.85
N LYS A 960 -15.34 -3.79 19.45
CA LYS A 960 -16.59 -3.92 18.67
C LYS A 960 -16.41 -4.43 17.25
N SER A 961 -15.18 -4.48 16.74
CA SER A 961 -14.87 -4.83 15.35
C SER A 961 -14.63 -6.34 15.13
N ALA A 962 -14.64 -7.14 16.19
CA ALA A 962 -14.53 -8.59 16.08
C ALA A 962 -15.33 -9.29 17.19
N ILE A 963 -16.16 -10.28 16.82
CA ILE A 963 -16.92 -11.11 17.75
C ILE A 963 -16.54 -12.57 17.51
N GLY A 964 -16.18 -13.28 18.58
CA GLY A 964 -15.69 -14.66 18.52
C GLY A 964 -14.23 -14.78 18.94
N ALA A 965 -13.49 -15.70 18.31
CA ALA A 965 -12.10 -15.97 18.66
C ALA A 965 -11.12 -14.87 18.21
N GLY A 966 -11.55 -13.95 17.33
CA GLY A 966 -10.74 -12.83 16.84
C GLY A 966 -9.47 -13.26 16.10
N ARG A 967 -9.54 -14.34 15.31
CA ARG A 967 -8.45 -14.74 14.41
C ARG A 967 -8.58 -13.98 13.12
N LYS A 968 -7.48 -13.42 12.63
CA LYS A 968 -7.47 -12.61 11.43
C LYS A 968 -7.62 -13.44 10.17
N ALA A 969 -8.48 -12.99 9.25
CA ALA A 969 -8.57 -13.52 7.90
C ALA A 969 -7.23 -13.35 7.18
N GLY A 970 -6.90 -14.31 6.32
CA GLY A 970 -5.65 -14.28 5.53
C GLY A 970 -4.39 -14.59 6.35
N PHE A 971 -4.52 -15.27 7.50
CA PHE A 971 -3.40 -15.76 8.30
C PHE A 971 -3.55 -17.23 8.69
N TYR A 972 -2.43 -17.87 9.07
CA TYR A 972 -2.38 -19.29 9.37
C TYR A 972 -3.44 -19.68 10.42
N ASN A 973 -3.60 -18.90 11.48
CA ASN A 973 -4.49 -19.25 12.59
C ASN A 973 -5.99 -19.21 12.23
N TYR A 974 -6.38 -18.58 11.12
CA TYR A 974 -7.81 -18.46 10.75
C TYR A 974 -8.48 -19.83 10.60
N ILE A 975 -7.79 -20.80 9.98
CA ILE A 975 -8.31 -22.16 9.70
C ILE A 975 -8.62 -22.95 10.98
N THR A 976 -7.92 -22.65 12.09
CA THR A 976 -8.10 -23.35 13.38
C THR A 976 -9.50 -23.19 13.97
N GLN A 977 -10.25 -22.19 13.51
CA GLN A 977 -11.64 -21.97 13.92
C GLN A 977 -12.61 -22.99 13.30
N PHE A 978 -12.22 -23.65 12.21
CA PHE A 978 -13.11 -24.45 11.37
C PHE A 978 -12.71 -25.92 11.30
N VAL A 979 -11.74 -26.32 12.11
CA VAL A 979 -11.33 -27.70 12.32
C VAL A 979 -11.52 -28.09 13.78
N ASP A 980 -11.79 -29.36 14.01
CA ASP A 980 -11.53 -30.03 15.27
C ASP A 980 -10.10 -30.57 15.24
N ILE A 981 -9.35 -30.30 16.31
CA ILE A 981 -7.95 -30.70 16.41
C ILE A 981 -7.82 -31.66 17.59
N ASN A 982 -7.20 -32.81 17.37
CA ASN A 982 -6.94 -33.81 18.41
C ASN A 982 -5.44 -34.10 18.51
N GLU A 983 -4.95 -34.34 19.73
CA GLU A 983 -3.56 -34.76 19.95
C GLU A 983 -3.45 -36.29 19.91
N LYS A 984 -2.73 -36.84 18.91
CA LYS A 984 -2.46 -38.28 18.81
C LYS A 984 -1.30 -38.71 19.70
N THR A 985 -0.32 -37.82 19.86
CA THR A 985 0.89 -38.05 20.66
C THR A 985 1.27 -36.78 21.41
N SER A 986 2.23 -36.89 22.33
CA SER A 986 2.80 -35.71 23.00
C SER A 986 3.55 -34.79 22.01
N PRO A 987 3.48 -33.47 22.20
CA PRO A 987 4.31 -32.52 21.44
C PRO A 987 5.79 -32.78 21.71
N LYS A 988 6.63 -32.56 20.69
CA LYS A 988 8.09 -32.64 20.81
C LYS A 988 8.64 -31.24 21.03
N THR A 989 9.60 -31.10 21.94
CA THR A 989 10.32 -29.85 22.14
C THR A 989 11.79 -29.97 21.78
N ALA A 990 12.38 -28.92 21.17
CA ALA A 990 13.78 -28.95 20.74
C ALA A 990 14.75 -28.71 21.92
N LYS A 991 14.29 -28.01 22.96
CA LYS A 991 15.05 -27.78 24.19
C LYS A 991 14.19 -27.91 25.44
N LYS A 992 14.86 -28.11 26.58
CA LYS A 992 14.24 -28.12 27.90
C LYS A 992 14.38 -26.75 28.57
N TYR A 993 13.27 -26.29 29.12
CA TYR A 993 13.13 -25.09 29.91
C TYR A 993 13.20 -25.44 31.40
N ASN A 994 13.96 -24.65 32.17
CA ASN A 994 14.10 -24.81 33.61
C ASN A 994 13.72 -23.50 34.31
N THR A 995 12.43 -23.35 34.61
CA THR A 995 11.81 -22.24 35.32
C THR A 995 11.23 -22.70 36.66
N GLU A 996 10.85 -21.76 37.52
CA GLU A 996 10.14 -22.04 38.78
C GLU A 996 8.90 -22.91 38.56
N LEU A 997 8.09 -22.61 37.52
CA LEU A 997 6.92 -23.40 37.18
C LEU A 997 7.29 -24.82 36.75
N THR A 998 8.35 -25.01 35.97
CA THR A 998 8.77 -26.36 35.56
C THR A 998 9.24 -27.20 36.74
N GLN A 999 9.97 -26.59 37.69
CA GLN A 999 10.42 -27.27 38.91
C GLN A 999 9.25 -27.61 39.82
N PHE A 1000 8.27 -26.70 39.94
CA PHE A 1000 7.05 -26.92 40.70
C PHE A 1000 6.24 -28.10 40.14
N ILE A 1001 5.99 -28.13 38.83
CA ILE A 1001 5.25 -29.23 38.18
C ILE A 1001 6.02 -30.55 38.28
N GLU A 1002 7.34 -30.54 38.11
CA GLU A 1002 8.19 -31.73 38.29
C GLU A 1002 8.12 -32.27 39.73
N ASN A 1003 8.13 -31.39 40.74
CA ASN A 1003 7.97 -31.79 42.14
C ASN A 1003 6.59 -32.37 42.41
N CYS A 1004 5.52 -31.78 41.86
CA CYS A 1004 4.16 -32.29 42.01
C CYS A 1004 4.02 -33.69 41.38
N LYS A 1005 4.61 -33.93 40.21
CA LYS A 1005 4.65 -35.26 39.56
C LYS A 1005 5.23 -36.35 40.48
N ASN A 1006 6.19 -35.99 41.33
CA ASN A 1006 6.86 -36.92 42.23
C ASN A 1006 6.15 -37.10 43.58
N THR A 1007 5.21 -36.23 43.93
CA THR A 1007 4.65 -36.13 45.29
C THR A 1007 3.13 -36.27 45.37
N GLN A 1008 2.41 -36.01 44.28
CA GLN A 1008 0.95 -36.07 44.20
C GLN A 1008 0.46 -37.41 43.66
N ASN A 1009 -0.80 -37.74 43.92
CA ASN A 1009 -1.40 -39.03 43.51
C ASN A 1009 -1.71 -39.06 42.00
N GLU A 1010 -1.96 -37.92 41.38
CA GLU A 1010 -2.39 -37.73 39.99
C GLU A 1010 -1.20 -37.70 39.01
N LYS A 1011 -0.28 -38.65 39.15
CA LYS A 1011 1.02 -38.65 38.43
C LYS A 1011 0.89 -38.48 36.90
N GLN A 1012 -0.12 -39.10 36.28
CA GLN A 1012 -0.35 -39.01 34.83
C GLN A 1012 -0.73 -37.59 34.38
N ASP A 1013 -1.50 -36.86 35.18
CA ASP A 1013 -1.87 -35.47 34.88
C ASP A 1013 -0.62 -34.58 34.96
N PHE A 1014 0.23 -34.77 35.96
CA PHE A 1014 1.47 -34.00 36.09
C PHE A 1014 2.53 -34.34 35.03
N GLU A 1015 2.58 -35.59 34.55
CA GLU A 1015 3.40 -35.95 33.37
C GLU A 1015 2.94 -35.18 32.12
N LYS A 1016 1.62 -35.09 31.87
CA LYS A 1016 1.07 -34.28 30.79
C LYS A 1016 1.33 -32.79 30.98
N LEU A 1017 1.18 -32.27 32.19
CA LEU A 1017 1.44 -30.86 32.51
C LEU A 1017 2.90 -30.48 32.29
N GLU A 1018 3.84 -31.37 32.64
CA GLU A 1018 5.26 -31.14 32.39
C GLU A 1018 5.53 -31.02 30.88
N ILE A 1019 4.99 -31.93 30.08
CA ILE A 1019 5.11 -31.91 28.61
C ILE A 1019 4.48 -30.63 28.04
N ALA A 1020 3.26 -30.30 28.46
CA ALA A 1020 2.54 -29.12 28.02
C ALA A 1020 3.33 -27.84 28.33
N LEU A 1021 3.83 -27.70 29.57
CA LEU A 1021 4.58 -26.54 30.00
C LEU A 1021 5.84 -26.31 29.16
N GLN A 1022 6.55 -27.38 28.81
CA GLN A 1022 7.72 -27.30 27.92
C GLN A 1022 7.33 -26.80 26.52
N SER A 1023 6.25 -27.35 25.94
CA SER A 1023 5.73 -26.91 24.64
C SER A 1023 5.24 -25.47 24.68
N TYR A 1024 4.61 -25.04 25.77
CA TYR A 1024 4.12 -23.66 25.93
C TYR A 1024 5.28 -22.67 25.97
N TYR A 1025 6.33 -22.94 26.74
CA TYR A 1025 7.50 -22.06 26.75
C TYR A 1025 8.20 -21.97 25.39
N GLU A 1026 8.29 -23.08 24.65
CA GLU A 1026 8.89 -23.09 23.32
C GLU A 1026 8.10 -22.27 22.31
N ASN A 1027 6.79 -22.50 22.25
CA ASN A 1027 5.92 -21.77 21.34
C ASN A 1027 5.82 -20.29 21.74
N PHE A 1028 5.83 -19.96 23.04
CA PHE A 1028 5.88 -18.57 23.48
C PHE A 1028 7.17 -17.88 23.03
N GLU A 1029 8.33 -18.50 23.23
CA GLU A 1029 9.61 -17.93 22.84
C GLU A 1029 9.74 -17.75 21.31
N ASN A 1030 9.24 -18.70 20.53
CA ASN A 1030 9.47 -18.76 19.07
C ASN A 1030 8.36 -18.13 18.23
N GLU A 1031 7.14 -18.03 18.76
CA GLU A 1031 5.96 -17.51 18.04
C GLU A 1031 5.32 -16.33 18.76
N PHE A 1032 4.74 -16.53 19.95
CA PHE A 1032 3.88 -15.53 20.59
C PHE A 1032 4.61 -14.30 21.13
N SER A 1033 5.89 -14.40 21.47
CA SER A 1033 6.72 -13.28 21.92
C SER A 1033 7.43 -12.53 20.77
N LYS A 1034 7.22 -12.94 19.51
CA LYS A 1034 7.90 -12.35 18.35
C LYS A 1034 6.98 -11.41 17.57
N GLU A 1035 7.60 -10.37 17.02
CA GLU A 1035 7.06 -9.56 15.91
C GLU A 1035 7.75 -10.06 14.63
N LYS A 1036 6.98 -10.54 13.64
CA LYS A 1036 7.52 -11.21 12.44
C LYS A 1036 7.02 -10.56 11.15
N ASP A 1037 7.91 -10.35 10.19
CA ASP A 1037 7.54 -10.00 8.81
C ASP A 1037 7.49 -11.25 7.93
N TYR A 1038 6.27 -11.65 7.54
CA TYR A 1038 6.05 -12.82 6.69
C TYR A 1038 6.17 -12.50 5.19
N ALA A 1039 6.08 -11.22 4.80
CA ALA A 1039 6.00 -10.82 3.40
C ALA A 1039 7.32 -10.26 2.85
N ASN A 1040 8.14 -9.63 3.70
CA ASN A 1040 9.45 -9.06 3.36
C ASN A 1040 9.40 -8.14 2.13
N VAL A 1041 8.49 -7.17 2.15
CA VAL A 1041 8.28 -6.24 1.03
C VAL A 1041 9.27 -5.09 1.11
N ARG A 1042 9.93 -4.78 0.00
CA ARG A 1042 10.89 -3.69 -0.04
C ARG A 1042 10.19 -2.35 0.24
N GLY A 1043 10.72 -1.58 1.19
CA GLY A 1043 10.21 -0.26 1.54
C GLY A 1043 9.01 -0.29 2.49
N GLU A 1044 8.57 -1.48 2.92
CA GLU A 1044 7.42 -1.63 3.79
C GLU A 1044 7.59 -2.81 4.77
N ASP A 1045 7.63 -2.50 6.06
CA ASP A 1045 7.58 -3.53 7.10
C ASP A 1045 6.14 -4.03 7.24
N ASN A 1046 5.94 -5.35 7.33
CA ASN A 1046 4.64 -5.98 7.48
C ASN A 1046 4.64 -6.96 8.64
N HIS A 1047 4.62 -6.39 9.83
CA HIS A 1047 4.76 -7.15 11.05
C HIS A 1047 3.44 -7.73 11.53
N PHE A 1048 3.49 -9.00 11.89
CA PHE A 1048 2.45 -9.68 12.65
C PHE A 1048 2.95 -9.93 14.07
N LYS A 1049 2.13 -9.64 15.08
CA LYS A 1049 2.42 -9.93 16.49
C LYS A 1049 1.17 -10.35 17.25
N TYR A 1050 1.39 -10.88 18.45
CA TYR A 1050 0.35 -11.27 19.39
C TYR A 1050 0.35 -10.33 20.60
N ILE A 1051 -0.83 -9.85 20.99
CA ILE A 1051 -1.04 -9.00 22.16
C ILE A 1051 -1.69 -9.86 23.26
N PRO A 1052 -1.08 -10.02 24.45
CA PRO A 1052 -1.69 -10.75 25.54
C PRO A 1052 -3.04 -10.15 25.92
N LEU A 1053 -4.02 -11.00 26.26
CA LEU A 1053 -5.28 -10.54 26.86
C LEU A 1053 -5.05 -9.91 28.23
N ASP A 1054 -5.92 -8.99 28.63
CA ASP A 1054 -5.81 -8.30 29.90
C ASP A 1054 -6.30 -9.18 31.05
N ASN A 1055 -7.48 -9.80 30.91
CA ASN A 1055 -8.12 -10.58 31.97
C ASN A 1055 -8.95 -11.75 31.43
N VAL A 1056 -8.65 -12.98 31.90
CA VAL A 1056 -9.45 -14.18 31.57
C VAL A 1056 -10.04 -14.86 32.80
N LEU A 1057 -11.20 -15.49 32.64
CA LEU A 1057 -11.83 -16.32 33.66
C LEU A 1057 -11.67 -17.80 33.31
N ILE A 1058 -10.94 -18.55 34.13
CA ILE A 1058 -10.84 -20.01 34.00
C ILE A 1058 -11.91 -20.62 34.89
N ARG A 1059 -12.86 -21.36 34.30
CA ARG A 1059 -13.96 -22.00 35.03
C ARG A 1059 -13.66 -23.48 35.26
N VAL A 1060 -13.64 -23.86 36.53
CA VAL A 1060 -13.47 -25.24 37.00
C VAL A 1060 -14.85 -25.83 37.31
N SER A 1061 -15.19 -26.89 36.60
CA SER A 1061 -16.39 -27.72 36.74
C SER A 1061 -16.15 -28.85 37.75
N SER A 1062 -17.23 -29.46 38.24
CA SER A 1062 -17.17 -30.48 39.31
C SER A 1062 -16.35 -31.72 38.98
N ASP A 1063 -16.21 -32.02 37.70
CA ASP A 1063 -15.54 -33.20 37.14
C ASP A 1063 -14.22 -32.87 36.42
N ASP A 1064 -13.76 -31.61 36.47
CA ASP A 1064 -12.49 -31.21 35.88
C ASP A 1064 -11.30 -31.89 36.56
N THR A 1065 -10.35 -32.36 35.75
CA THR A 1065 -9.10 -32.96 36.24
C THR A 1065 -8.06 -31.91 36.62
N ILE A 1066 -6.97 -32.38 37.26
CA ILE A 1066 -5.81 -31.53 37.57
C ILE A 1066 -5.17 -31.03 36.26
N PHE A 1067 -5.03 -31.90 35.25
CA PHE A 1067 -4.52 -31.49 33.94
C PHE A 1067 -5.40 -30.41 33.31
N GLU A 1068 -6.72 -30.62 33.23
CA GLU A 1068 -7.63 -29.69 32.56
C GLU A 1068 -7.61 -28.28 33.16
N THR A 1069 -7.49 -28.19 34.49
CA THR A 1069 -7.44 -26.91 35.18
C THR A 1069 -6.05 -26.27 35.13
N VAL A 1070 -5.02 -27.03 35.52
CA VAL A 1070 -3.67 -26.48 35.72
C VAL A 1070 -3.03 -26.14 34.38
N SER A 1071 -3.33 -26.87 33.30
CA SER A 1071 -2.85 -26.54 31.94
C SER A 1071 -3.29 -25.13 31.51
N ARG A 1072 -4.53 -24.72 31.80
CA ARG A 1072 -5.03 -23.37 31.50
C ARG A 1072 -4.39 -22.30 32.37
N ILE A 1073 -4.11 -22.63 33.63
CA ILE A 1073 -3.40 -21.72 34.56
C ILE A 1073 -1.97 -21.49 34.08
N ILE A 1074 -1.23 -22.56 33.76
CA ILE A 1074 0.15 -22.41 33.28
C ILE A 1074 0.21 -21.77 31.89
N ALA A 1075 -0.76 -22.00 31.01
CA ALA A 1075 -0.87 -21.31 29.72
C ALA A 1075 -1.07 -19.79 29.91
N ALA A 1076 -1.96 -19.38 30.82
CA ALA A 1076 -2.13 -17.97 31.18
C ALA A 1076 -0.85 -17.36 31.76
N ARG A 1077 -0.17 -18.10 32.65
CA ARG A 1077 1.11 -17.69 33.27
C ARG A 1077 2.23 -17.52 32.25
N VAL A 1078 2.39 -18.47 31.32
CA VAL A 1078 3.39 -18.39 30.24
C VAL A 1078 3.09 -17.21 29.33
N SER A 1079 1.81 -16.96 29.04
CA SER A 1079 1.35 -15.86 28.18
C SER A 1079 1.41 -14.48 28.84
N GLY A 1080 1.67 -14.40 30.15
CA GLY A 1080 1.67 -13.14 30.90
C GLY A 1080 0.28 -12.53 31.14
N VAL A 1081 -0.78 -13.33 30.94
CA VAL A 1081 -2.18 -12.91 31.06
C VAL A 1081 -2.63 -13.00 32.51
N HIS A 1082 -3.35 -11.98 33.00
CA HIS A 1082 -3.98 -12.06 34.32
C HIS A 1082 -5.23 -12.94 34.24
N PHE A 1083 -5.39 -13.84 35.19
CA PHE A 1083 -6.54 -14.72 35.27
C PHE A 1083 -7.17 -14.80 36.66
N LYS A 1084 -8.43 -15.24 36.68
CA LYS A 1084 -9.09 -15.75 37.89
C LYS A 1084 -9.57 -17.16 37.67
N VAL A 1085 -9.44 -17.99 38.70
CA VAL A 1085 -9.94 -19.38 38.68
C VAL A 1085 -11.22 -19.43 39.48
N SER A 1086 -12.34 -19.64 38.79
CA SER A 1086 -13.66 -19.80 39.40
C SER A 1086 -13.96 -21.27 39.59
N ILE A 1087 -14.23 -21.68 40.84
CA ILE A 1087 -14.49 -23.09 41.17
C ILE A 1087 -15.86 -23.28 41.83
N GLU A 1088 -16.54 -24.35 41.43
CA GLU A 1088 -17.79 -24.82 42.04
C GLU A 1088 -17.75 -26.36 42.18
N ASN A 1089 -17.88 -26.87 43.41
CA ASN A 1089 -18.04 -28.30 43.72
C ASN A 1089 -16.94 -29.24 43.18
N ASN A 1090 -15.68 -28.79 43.09
CA ASN A 1090 -14.52 -29.64 42.78
C ASN A 1090 -13.47 -29.58 43.90
N GLU A 1091 -13.62 -30.41 44.93
CA GLU A 1091 -12.74 -30.37 46.12
C GLU A 1091 -11.31 -30.86 45.83
N LEU A 1092 -11.13 -31.73 44.84
CA LEU A 1092 -9.81 -32.22 44.42
C LEU A 1092 -8.96 -31.06 43.91
N VAL A 1093 -9.46 -30.37 42.87
CA VAL A 1093 -8.76 -29.23 42.27
C VAL A 1093 -8.64 -28.07 43.25
N LYS A 1094 -9.71 -27.80 44.03
CA LYS A 1094 -9.70 -26.74 45.04
C LYS A 1094 -8.61 -26.94 46.09
N SER A 1095 -8.56 -28.12 46.71
CA SER A 1095 -7.55 -28.45 47.72
C SER A 1095 -6.13 -28.39 47.16
N PHE A 1096 -5.93 -28.75 45.89
CA PHE A 1096 -4.63 -28.61 45.23
C PHE A 1096 -4.26 -27.13 45.04
N LEU A 1097 -5.14 -26.33 44.45
CA LEU A 1097 -4.86 -24.92 44.12
C LEU A 1097 -4.66 -24.04 45.37
N GLU A 1098 -5.34 -24.32 46.48
CA GLU A 1098 -5.14 -23.60 47.75
C GLU A 1098 -3.71 -23.75 48.31
N ASN A 1099 -3.02 -24.84 47.95
CA ASN A 1099 -1.65 -25.13 48.38
C ASN A 1099 -0.59 -24.82 47.31
N ALA A 1100 -0.99 -24.51 46.06
CA ALA A 1100 -0.10 -24.32 44.91
C ALA A 1100 0.14 -22.82 44.61
N LYS A 1101 0.81 -22.11 45.53
CA LYS A 1101 1.01 -20.65 45.42
C LYS A 1101 1.85 -20.25 44.20
N GLU A 1102 2.74 -21.12 43.77
CA GLU A 1102 3.62 -20.94 42.62
C GLU A 1102 2.84 -20.74 41.31
N LEU A 1103 1.62 -21.28 41.22
CA LEU A 1103 0.73 -21.14 40.07
C LEU A 1103 0.10 -19.76 39.94
N PHE A 1104 0.05 -18.95 41.01
CA PHE A 1104 -0.60 -17.63 41.02
C PHE A 1104 0.41 -16.49 41.15
N THR A 1105 0.20 -15.40 40.41
CA THR A 1105 0.91 -14.12 40.68
C THR A 1105 0.15 -13.31 41.72
N SER A 1106 0.71 -12.16 42.12
CA SER A 1106 0.03 -11.24 43.05
C SER A 1106 -1.26 -10.63 42.50
N ARG A 1107 -1.50 -10.72 41.18
CA ARG A 1107 -2.73 -10.25 40.54
C ARG A 1107 -3.79 -11.35 40.46
N ASP A 1108 -3.37 -12.61 40.37
CA ASP A 1108 -4.26 -13.74 40.13
C ASP A 1108 -4.96 -14.20 41.43
N SER A 1109 -6.15 -14.79 41.30
CA SER A 1109 -6.90 -15.27 42.47
C SER A 1109 -7.76 -16.50 42.19
N LEU A 1110 -7.91 -17.33 43.21
CA LEU A 1110 -8.89 -18.41 43.28
C LEU A 1110 -10.17 -17.89 43.95
N ILE A 1111 -11.31 -18.08 43.29
CA ILE A 1111 -12.62 -17.64 43.79
C ILE A 1111 -13.60 -18.82 43.83
N SER A 1112 -14.15 -19.10 45.01
CA SER A 1112 -15.28 -20.02 45.17
C SER A 1112 -16.56 -19.24 44.84
N GLN A 1113 -17.16 -19.51 43.69
CA GLN A 1113 -18.39 -18.83 43.26
C GLN A 1113 -19.29 -19.79 42.49
N THR A 1114 -20.58 -19.70 42.77
CA THR A 1114 -21.62 -20.45 42.05
C THR A 1114 -21.74 -19.95 40.62
N GLU A 1115 -22.30 -20.76 39.73
CA GLU A 1115 -22.59 -20.33 38.35
C GLU A 1115 -23.42 -19.03 38.31
N LYS A 1116 -24.41 -18.88 39.20
CA LYS A 1116 -25.28 -17.68 39.28
C LYS A 1116 -24.54 -16.41 39.70
N GLU A 1117 -23.47 -16.52 40.46
CA GLU A 1117 -22.61 -15.40 40.83
C GLU A 1117 -21.65 -15.08 39.68
N MET A 1118 -21.09 -16.12 39.06
CA MET A 1118 -20.16 -16.03 37.96
C MET A 1118 -20.75 -15.28 36.76
N ILE A 1119 -21.96 -15.63 36.32
CA ILE A 1119 -22.60 -15.02 35.14
C ILE A 1119 -22.76 -13.50 35.25
N LYS A 1120 -22.87 -12.96 36.48
CA LYS A 1120 -22.97 -11.50 36.72
C LYS A 1120 -21.67 -10.74 36.47
N THR A 1121 -20.58 -11.46 36.23
CA THR A 1121 -19.23 -10.90 36.09
C THR A 1121 -18.61 -11.13 34.72
N LEU A 1122 -19.29 -11.81 33.79
CA LEU A 1122 -18.73 -12.22 32.50
C LEU A 1122 -18.18 -11.05 31.67
N SER A 1123 -18.90 -9.92 31.64
CA SER A 1123 -18.50 -8.71 30.90
C SER A 1123 -17.19 -8.06 31.38
N LYS A 1124 -16.62 -8.53 32.50
CA LYS A 1124 -15.34 -8.03 33.04
C LYS A 1124 -14.12 -8.79 32.50
N TYR A 1125 -14.33 -9.87 31.75
CA TYR A 1125 -13.26 -10.71 31.23
C TYR A 1125 -13.29 -10.68 29.70
N ASP A 1126 -12.11 -10.71 29.10
CA ASP A 1126 -11.97 -10.77 27.65
C ASP A 1126 -12.47 -12.13 27.13
N ARG A 1127 -12.21 -13.19 27.89
CA ARG A 1127 -12.60 -14.57 27.59
C ARG A 1127 -12.94 -15.37 28.84
N VAL A 1128 -13.85 -16.31 28.66
CA VAL A 1128 -14.17 -17.35 29.66
C VAL A 1128 -13.70 -18.69 29.12
N ILE A 1129 -12.93 -19.43 29.91
CA ILE A 1129 -12.31 -20.67 29.49
C ILE A 1129 -12.94 -21.82 30.27
N TYR A 1130 -13.56 -22.74 29.54
CA TYR A 1130 -14.01 -24.04 30.00
C TYR A 1130 -13.12 -25.14 29.41
N SER A 1131 -13.10 -26.29 30.07
CA SER A 1131 -12.38 -27.48 29.63
C SER A 1131 -13.10 -28.27 28.54
N ASP A 1132 -14.43 -28.14 28.41
CA ASP A 1132 -15.22 -28.80 27.36
C ASP A 1132 -16.53 -28.04 27.11
N ILE A 1133 -17.07 -28.13 25.88
CA ILE A 1133 -18.35 -27.54 25.53
C ILE A 1133 -19.52 -28.12 26.34
N SER A 1134 -19.48 -29.42 26.69
CA SER A 1134 -20.52 -30.09 27.47
C SER A 1134 -20.64 -29.54 28.89
N LYS A 1135 -19.61 -28.84 29.37
CA LYS A 1135 -19.55 -28.22 30.70
C LYS A 1135 -20.10 -26.79 30.72
N VAL A 1136 -20.40 -26.22 29.55
CA VAL A 1136 -21.00 -24.88 29.43
C VAL A 1136 -22.52 -24.99 29.45
N SER A 1137 -23.16 -24.43 30.48
CA SER A 1137 -24.62 -24.46 30.58
C SER A 1137 -25.29 -23.47 29.61
N ALA A 1138 -26.55 -23.74 29.26
CA ALA A 1138 -27.35 -22.84 28.44
C ALA A 1138 -27.52 -21.44 29.08
N LEU A 1139 -27.50 -21.36 30.42
CA LEU A 1139 -27.55 -20.09 31.14
C LEU A 1139 -26.28 -19.27 30.92
N VAL A 1140 -25.10 -19.91 30.94
CA VAL A 1140 -23.83 -19.24 30.68
C VAL A 1140 -23.76 -18.74 29.25
N PHE A 1141 -24.14 -19.55 28.26
CA PHE A 1141 -24.22 -19.11 26.87
C PHE A 1141 -25.13 -17.88 26.70
N LYS A 1142 -26.32 -17.92 27.32
CA LYS A 1142 -27.30 -16.82 27.26
C LYS A 1142 -26.80 -15.52 27.89
N GLU A 1143 -26.06 -15.58 28.99
CA GLU A 1143 -25.52 -14.36 29.59
C GLU A 1143 -24.28 -13.87 28.84
N ALA A 1144 -23.41 -14.77 28.37
CA ALA A 1144 -22.26 -14.42 27.55
C ALA A 1144 -22.67 -13.75 26.23
N SER A 1145 -23.78 -14.18 25.60
CA SER A 1145 -24.27 -13.57 24.36
C SER A 1145 -24.70 -12.12 24.53
N LYS A 1146 -25.15 -11.70 25.73
CA LYS A 1146 -25.55 -10.30 25.99
C LYS A 1146 -24.35 -9.34 26.05
N SER A 1147 -23.20 -9.83 26.50
CA SER A 1147 -21.95 -9.07 26.55
C SER A 1147 -21.00 -9.42 25.41
N LEU A 1148 -21.43 -10.30 24.49
CA LEU A 1148 -20.63 -10.85 23.39
C LEU A 1148 -19.28 -11.44 23.87
N THR A 1149 -19.25 -11.95 25.11
CA THR A 1149 -18.04 -12.52 25.70
C THR A 1149 -17.77 -13.89 25.09
N PHE A 1150 -16.58 -14.08 24.52
CA PHE A 1150 -16.21 -15.34 23.90
C PHE A 1150 -15.93 -16.44 24.94
N ILE A 1151 -16.53 -17.60 24.73
CA ILE A 1151 -16.31 -18.80 25.54
C ILE A 1151 -15.37 -19.74 24.79
N VAL A 1152 -14.17 -19.93 25.33
CA VAL A 1152 -13.25 -21.00 24.92
C VAL A 1152 -13.81 -22.30 25.49
N ARG A 1153 -14.16 -23.22 24.58
CA ARG A 1153 -14.93 -24.44 24.86
C ARG A 1153 -14.29 -25.70 24.24
N GLN A 1154 -13.01 -25.63 23.94
CA GLN A 1154 -12.20 -26.74 23.42
C GLN A 1154 -11.46 -27.43 24.57
N THR A 1155 -11.19 -28.73 24.42
CA THR A 1155 -10.35 -29.48 25.36
C THR A 1155 -8.95 -28.84 25.46
N PRO A 1156 -8.37 -28.70 26.66
CA PRO A 1156 -7.00 -28.20 26.81
C PRO A 1156 -6.00 -29.13 26.11
N MET A 1157 -5.06 -28.54 25.38
CA MET A 1157 -4.05 -29.26 24.61
C MET A 1157 -2.68 -29.15 25.25
N MET A 1158 -1.83 -30.18 25.13
CA MET A 1158 -0.42 -30.07 25.47
C MET A 1158 0.36 -29.22 24.45
N GLU A 1159 -0.08 -29.15 23.20
CA GLU A 1159 0.53 -28.37 22.12
C GLU A 1159 0.33 -26.86 22.32
N GLY A 1160 1.40 -26.19 22.74
CA GLY A 1160 1.42 -24.75 22.98
C GLY A 1160 1.11 -23.91 21.75
N ARG A 1161 1.36 -24.41 20.54
CA ARG A 1161 1.06 -23.68 19.30
C ARG A 1161 -0.42 -23.33 19.16
N LEU A 1162 -1.30 -24.18 19.68
CA LEU A 1162 -2.75 -24.04 19.61
C LEU A 1162 -3.36 -23.58 20.93
N GLU A 1163 -2.86 -24.09 22.04
CA GLU A 1163 -3.39 -23.75 23.35
C GLU A 1163 -3.21 -22.27 23.68
N LEU A 1164 -2.00 -21.74 23.43
CA LEU A 1164 -1.67 -20.35 23.75
C LEU A 1164 -2.46 -19.35 22.93
N LEU A 1165 -2.92 -19.71 21.73
CA LEU A 1165 -3.76 -18.84 20.89
C LEU A 1165 -4.97 -18.29 21.68
N ASN A 1166 -5.51 -19.03 22.65
CA ASN A 1166 -6.64 -18.60 23.46
C ASN A 1166 -6.36 -17.39 24.36
N TYR A 1167 -5.10 -17.02 24.53
CA TYR A 1167 -4.62 -16.00 25.47
C TYR A 1167 -4.11 -14.72 24.78
N PHE A 1168 -4.23 -14.63 23.46
CA PHE A 1168 -3.77 -13.47 22.69
C PHE A 1168 -4.82 -12.96 21.69
N ILE A 1169 -4.69 -11.68 21.37
CA ILE A 1169 -5.28 -11.00 20.22
C ILE A 1169 -4.19 -10.87 19.14
N GLU A 1170 -4.56 -10.99 17.87
CA GLU A 1170 -3.65 -10.84 16.76
C GLU A 1170 -3.60 -9.37 16.29
N GLN A 1171 -2.43 -8.84 15.97
CA GLN A 1171 -2.28 -7.48 15.44
C GLN A 1171 -1.33 -7.48 14.23
N SER A 1172 -1.72 -6.75 13.19
CA SER A 1172 -0.89 -6.50 12.01
C SER A 1172 -0.47 -5.04 11.97
N ILE A 1173 0.80 -4.79 11.69
CA ILE A 1173 1.38 -3.46 11.61
C ILE A 1173 2.08 -3.34 10.26
N SER A 1174 1.65 -2.40 9.44
CA SER A 1174 2.30 -2.10 8.17
C SER A 1174 2.90 -0.71 8.17
N HIS A 1175 4.21 -0.61 7.95
CA HIS A 1175 4.93 0.66 7.98
C HIS A 1175 5.65 0.91 6.67
N SER A 1176 5.15 1.88 5.91
CA SER A 1176 5.82 2.40 4.71
C SER A 1176 6.97 3.32 5.15
N TYR A 1177 8.13 2.72 5.39
CA TYR A 1177 9.31 3.44 5.90
C TYR A 1177 10.12 4.10 4.78
N HIS A 1178 9.89 3.73 3.51
CA HIS A 1178 10.61 4.33 2.39
C HIS A 1178 10.27 5.82 2.24
N ARG A 1179 11.23 6.62 1.78
CA ARG A 1179 11.03 8.02 1.39
C ARG A 1179 11.31 8.15 -0.10
N TYR A 1180 10.24 8.22 -0.90
CA TYR A 1180 10.33 8.24 -2.37
C TYR A 1180 11.12 7.04 -2.96
N GLY A 1181 10.84 5.83 -2.46
CA GLY A 1181 11.55 4.59 -2.80
C GLY A 1181 12.86 4.36 -2.04
N ASN A 1182 13.48 5.41 -1.48
CA ASN A 1182 14.72 5.27 -0.71
C ASN A 1182 14.46 4.63 0.66
N ILE A 1183 15.23 3.60 1.01
CA ILE A 1183 15.11 2.82 2.26
C ILE A 1183 16.00 3.33 3.42
N GLY A 1184 16.67 4.47 3.23
CA GLY A 1184 17.46 5.18 4.24
C GLY A 1184 18.59 4.36 4.83
N ALA A 1185 18.81 4.52 6.14
CA ALA A 1185 19.83 3.76 6.87
C ALA A 1185 19.61 2.23 6.83
N ARG A 1186 18.39 1.77 6.53
CA ARG A 1186 18.06 0.34 6.47
C ARG A 1186 18.67 -0.35 5.25
N GLY A 1187 19.00 0.39 4.18
CA GLY A 1187 19.70 -0.15 3.02
C GLY A 1187 21.22 -0.31 3.19
N ILE A 1188 21.77 0.01 4.37
CA ILE A 1188 23.21 -0.07 4.65
C ILE A 1188 23.61 -1.45 5.22
N ASN A 1189 22.64 -2.19 5.78
CA ASN A 1189 22.88 -3.43 6.54
C ASN A 1189 22.66 -4.70 5.73
#